data_AF-A0A2D6N902-F1
#
_entry.id   AF-A0A2D6N902-F1
#
_cell.length_a   1.000
_cell.length_b   1.000
_cell.length_c   1.000
_cell.angle_alpha   90.00
_cell.angle_beta   90.00
_cell.angle_gamma   90.00
#
_symmetry.space_group_name_H-M   'P 1'
#
loop_
_entity.id
_entity.type
_entity.pdbx_description
1 polymer ?
#
loop_
_entity_poly.entity_id
_entity_poly.type
_entity_poly.pdbx_seq_one_letter_code
_entity_poly.pdbx_strand_id
1 'polypeptide(L)'
;MQGPVETRWCRLTAPTSLMGLLPMSQTARTKLFSRGVLLLAALLLLVPGSVRAAGPTEAQLAGLRAVLPAADVFTEQEGQPPVFKAYRTEPESEDQTLVGYAFLTSDVPPEVIGYSGRIEVLVGIDLEGTLTGIRVVRYREAISRILGDFFRRPGFQEQFAGKPITDPFRVGRDVDNITRATISVAALARGVRTAARRVAAAYLREPDAAAPPDLPLGIEADLVEQLERLLWPELLFSGLVTRITIGSADPVGLELSFAYLGSEALGQLLLGPSMYTQAHREADARVQERHLLLVGVDGTLFNLFRPETLAIQQGAATFPVSQRDFILLGEPQEGKIAGQAVYVGVLLLDRAVDIGQPFTILYDLRPGMGLFSSEYSLPSAVQALTEERLVPVGAPAGQAMPPSAPSLSTTSRTPAPALAPADAAAPPLTFAVVEEETVLARLIAEAPWGRVVPLMSLFGLVLFAFLRKNARARWVALAATLVYLGFMDGGFLSISHIISGFQVGPAVYLRDLPLLLLVGFTLTTTFLWGRVFCGFLCPFGALQEVLERVVPRRLQWNMPQKIHDQARYIKYGILGGILAMALIQSDLSIYQYFEPFGTLFFLSPSVVLWSILLILLVASAVVPRFYCRYVCPLGAALGLASLLTLFRIKRVAQCTICKVCQQRCPTGAIRGPAIDFKECVRCDICEVKLLTRAGVCRHSMAEVRVRLRRQQPVLPAR
;
A
#
# COMPACT_ATOMS: atom_id res chain seq x y z
N MET A 1 16.31 -58.64 -59.70
CA MET A 1 17.06 -59.05 -58.50
C MET A 1 16.76 -58.02 -57.41
N GLN A 2 15.59 -58.07 -56.76
CA GLN A 2 15.30 -58.81 -55.52
C GLN A 2 16.38 -58.64 -54.43
N GLY A 3 16.03 -57.85 -53.42
CA GLY A 3 16.73 -57.67 -52.15
C GLY A 3 16.02 -56.57 -51.34
N PRO A 4 15.37 -56.86 -50.20
CA PRO A 4 14.56 -55.89 -49.46
C PRO A 4 15.47 -55.09 -48.51
N VAL A 5 15.49 -53.76 -48.65
CA VAL A 5 16.11 -52.90 -47.64
C VAL A 5 15.08 -52.65 -46.54
N GLU A 6 15.33 -53.27 -45.39
CA GLU A 6 14.55 -53.20 -44.16
C GLU A 6 14.16 -51.76 -43.78
N THR A 7 12.87 -51.55 -43.53
CA THR A 7 12.34 -50.33 -42.92
C THR A 7 12.48 -50.42 -41.40
N ARG A 8 13.65 -50.05 -40.86
CA ARG A 8 13.79 -49.74 -39.42
C ARG A 8 13.14 -48.40 -39.10
N TRP A 9 11.83 -48.45 -38.86
CA TRP A 9 11.11 -47.37 -38.21
C TRP A 9 11.63 -47.14 -36.79
N CYS A 10 11.88 -45.87 -36.45
CA CYS A 10 12.06 -45.40 -35.08
C CYS A 10 10.87 -45.84 -34.21
N ARG A 11 10.99 -47.01 -33.57
CA ARG A 11 10.25 -47.32 -32.36
C ARG A 11 10.84 -46.44 -31.25
N LEU A 12 10.07 -45.43 -30.86
CA LEU A 12 10.16 -44.86 -29.52
C LEU A 12 9.90 -46.02 -28.54
N THR A 13 10.93 -46.46 -27.85
CA THR A 13 10.83 -47.38 -26.71
C THR A 13 10.07 -46.68 -25.58
N ALA A 14 8.80 -47.02 -25.40
CA ALA A 14 8.11 -46.87 -24.13
C ALA A 14 8.44 -48.11 -23.27
N PRO A 15 8.71 -47.97 -21.97
CA PRO A 15 8.84 -49.13 -21.11
C PRO A 15 7.44 -49.74 -20.89
N THR A 16 7.39 -51.05 -21.03
CA THR A 16 6.26 -51.94 -20.79
C THR A 16 5.74 -51.82 -19.36
N SER A 17 4.43 -51.67 -19.20
CA SER A 17 3.72 -52.13 -18.01
C SER A 17 2.30 -52.56 -18.37
N LEU A 18 1.95 -53.67 -17.75
CA LEU A 18 0.76 -54.50 -17.88
C LEU A 18 -0.57 -53.78 -17.64
N MET A 19 -1.61 -54.46 -18.14
CA MET A 19 -3.00 -54.53 -17.67
C MET A 19 -3.94 -53.38 -18.06
N GLY A 20 -4.97 -53.79 -18.80
CA GLY A 20 -5.89 -52.93 -19.50
C GLY A 20 -6.97 -52.34 -18.63
N LEU A 21 -7.35 -51.11 -18.98
CA LEU A 21 -8.68 -50.55 -18.74
C LEU A 21 -9.07 -49.78 -20.01
N LEU A 22 -10.31 -50.02 -20.46
CA LEU A 22 -10.91 -49.57 -21.71
C LEU A 22 -10.81 -48.05 -21.95
N PRO A 23 -10.73 -47.58 -23.21
CA PRO A 23 -10.69 -46.15 -23.52
C PRO A 23 -12.08 -45.51 -23.41
N MET A 24 -12.33 -44.73 -22.35
CA MET A 24 -13.53 -43.87 -22.27
C MET A 24 -13.49 -42.75 -23.32
N SER A 25 -14.61 -42.56 -24.02
CA SER A 25 -14.79 -41.62 -25.13
C SER A 25 -14.72 -40.14 -24.71
N GLN A 26 -14.29 -39.28 -25.65
CA GLN A 26 -13.99 -37.85 -25.44
C GLN A 26 -15.18 -37.02 -24.93
N THR A 27 -16.42 -37.46 -25.17
CA THR A 27 -17.66 -36.81 -24.69
C THR A 27 -17.90 -37.00 -23.19
N ALA A 28 -17.36 -38.06 -22.59
CA ALA A 28 -17.47 -38.28 -21.14
C ALA A 28 -16.52 -37.35 -20.35
N ARG A 29 -15.37 -36.97 -20.92
CA ARG A 29 -14.36 -36.12 -20.26
C ARG A 29 -14.73 -34.64 -20.26
N THR A 30 -15.44 -34.14 -21.28
CA THR A 30 -15.99 -32.78 -21.29
C THR A 30 -17.15 -32.61 -20.30
N LYS A 31 -17.99 -33.64 -20.12
CA LYS A 31 -19.06 -33.65 -19.09
C LYS A 31 -18.49 -33.78 -17.67
N LEU A 32 -17.32 -34.39 -17.49
CA LEU A 32 -16.65 -34.45 -16.19
C LEU A 32 -16.06 -33.08 -15.77
N PHE A 33 -15.60 -32.28 -16.74
CA PHE A 33 -15.05 -30.95 -16.48
C PHE A 33 -16.15 -29.92 -16.14
N SER A 34 -17.30 -29.95 -16.83
CA SER A 34 -18.43 -29.07 -16.46
C SER A 34 -19.01 -29.43 -15.08
N ARG A 35 -19.05 -30.73 -14.75
CA ARG A 35 -19.42 -31.21 -13.41
C ARG A 35 -18.39 -30.86 -12.35
N GLY A 36 -17.10 -30.84 -12.67
CA GLY A 36 -16.04 -30.40 -11.76
C GLY A 36 -16.09 -28.90 -11.43
N VAL A 37 -16.43 -28.06 -12.41
CA VAL A 37 -16.61 -26.60 -12.19
C VAL A 37 -17.87 -26.31 -11.37
N LEU A 38 -18.97 -27.04 -11.60
CA LEU A 38 -20.20 -26.95 -10.81
C LEU A 38 -20.03 -27.51 -9.38
N LEU A 39 -19.27 -28.59 -9.20
CA LEU A 39 -18.91 -29.12 -7.88
C LEU A 39 -18.02 -28.15 -7.10
N LEU A 40 -17.07 -27.46 -7.75
CA LEU A 40 -16.23 -26.45 -7.11
C LEU A 40 -17.05 -25.21 -6.70
N ALA A 41 -18.00 -24.78 -7.54
CA ALA A 41 -18.95 -23.70 -7.22
C ALA A 41 -19.91 -24.08 -6.08
N ALA A 42 -20.37 -25.34 -6.03
CA ALA A 42 -21.18 -25.87 -4.93
C ALA A 42 -20.37 -26.05 -3.63
N LEU A 43 -19.09 -26.43 -3.72
CA LEU A 43 -18.19 -26.53 -2.56
C LEU A 43 -17.86 -25.15 -1.97
N LEU A 44 -17.79 -24.11 -2.80
CA LEU A 44 -17.66 -22.70 -2.40
C LEU A 44 -18.92 -22.17 -1.69
N LEU A 45 -20.10 -22.74 -1.98
CA LEU A 45 -21.37 -22.44 -1.29
C LEU A 45 -21.59 -23.29 -0.03
N LEU A 46 -20.76 -24.30 0.21
CA LEU A 46 -20.84 -25.23 1.34
C LEU A 46 -19.84 -24.93 2.47
N VAL A 47 -19.19 -23.76 2.47
CA VAL A 47 -18.45 -23.31 3.65
C VAL A 47 -19.48 -23.03 4.75
N PRO A 48 -19.53 -23.83 5.84
CA PRO A 48 -20.45 -23.55 6.92
C PRO A 48 -19.96 -22.29 7.62
N GLY A 49 -20.76 -21.21 7.55
CA GLY A 49 -20.62 -20.03 8.39
C GLY A 49 -21.04 -20.33 9.82
N SER A 50 -20.36 -21.29 10.46
CA SER A 50 -20.61 -21.69 11.84
C SER A 50 -19.36 -21.41 12.65
N VAL A 51 -19.10 -20.14 12.92
CA VAL A 51 -18.27 -19.76 14.07
C VAL A 51 -19.12 -20.10 15.30
N ARG A 52 -18.93 -21.31 15.83
CA ARG A 52 -19.31 -21.59 17.22
C ARG A 52 -18.40 -20.74 18.09
N ALA A 53 -18.99 -19.84 18.89
CA ALA A 53 -18.30 -19.19 19.99
C ALA A 53 -17.75 -20.29 20.90
N ALA A 54 -16.43 -20.47 20.84
CA ALA A 54 -15.69 -21.33 21.75
C ALA A 54 -15.15 -20.41 22.84
N GLY A 55 -15.38 -20.76 24.11
CA GLY A 55 -14.80 -20.06 25.24
C GLY A 55 -13.27 -19.94 25.14
N PRO A 56 -12.64 -19.08 25.97
CA PRO A 56 -11.23 -18.76 25.85
C PRO A 56 -10.36 -20.02 25.89
N THR A 57 -9.48 -20.17 24.91
CA THR A 57 -8.53 -21.30 24.85
C THR A 57 -7.56 -21.27 26.04
N GLU A 58 -6.97 -22.41 26.39
CA GLU A 58 -6.03 -22.55 27.51
C GLU A 58 -4.86 -21.54 27.44
N ALA A 59 -4.39 -21.22 26.23
CA ALA A 59 -3.37 -20.20 25.97
C ALA A 59 -3.87 -18.76 26.22
N GLN A 60 -5.16 -18.48 25.98
CA GLN A 60 -5.76 -17.18 26.28
C GLN A 60 -5.97 -17.00 27.78
N LEU A 61 -6.40 -18.04 28.49
CA LEU A 61 -6.53 -18.04 29.96
C LEU A 61 -5.20 -17.76 30.66
N ALA A 62 -4.09 -18.33 30.17
CA ALA A 62 -2.75 -18.02 30.67
C ALA A 62 -2.37 -16.54 30.45
N GLY A 63 -2.78 -15.93 29.34
CA GLY A 63 -2.59 -14.51 29.06
C GLY A 63 -3.42 -13.61 29.99
N LEU A 64 -4.69 -13.97 30.23
CA LEU A 64 -5.61 -13.23 31.10
C LEU A 64 -5.12 -13.21 32.56
N ARG A 65 -4.67 -14.35 33.10
CA ARG A 65 -4.06 -14.42 34.43
C ARG A 65 -2.76 -13.63 34.55
N ALA A 66 -2.02 -13.48 33.46
CA ALA A 66 -0.78 -12.71 33.46
C ALA A 66 -1.01 -11.19 33.53
N VAL A 67 -2.12 -10.69 32.98
CA VAL A 67 -2.47 -9.26 33.05
C VAL A 67 -3.33 -8.92 34.27
N LEU A 68 -4.16 -9.86 34.75
CA LEU A 68 -4.98 -9.73 35.95
C LEU A 68 -4.70 -10.89 36.92
N PRO A 69 -3.60 -10.85 37.68
CA PRO A 69 -3.24 -11.92 38.62
C PRO A 69 -4.19 -12.02 39.82
N ALA A 70 -4.99 -10.97 40.05
CA ALA A 70 -5.95 -10.86 41.13
C ALA A 70 -7.23 -11.71 40.94
N ALA A 71 -7.43 -12.29 39.76
CA ALA A 71 -8.64 -13.00 39.35
C ALA A 71 -8.40 -14.49 39.07
N ASP A 72 -9.37 -15.32 39.47
CA ASP A 72 -9.34 -16.77 39.31
C ASP A 72 -10.23 -17.24 38.15
N VAL A 73 -11.30 -16.49 37.87
CA VAL A 73 -12.34 -16.79 36.88
C VAL A 73 -12.49 -15.64 35.89
N PHE A 74 -12.63 -15.96 34.60
CA PHE A 74 -12.84 -14.98 33.53
C PHE A 74 -14.07 -15.35 32.69
N THR A 75 -14.88 -14.37 32.31
CA THR A 75 -16.02 -14.58 31.40
C THR A 75 -15.58 -14.71 29.94
N GLU A 76 -16.52 -14.98 29.03
CA GLU A 76 -16.32 -14.69 27.61
C GLU A 76 -16.30 -13.17 27.37
N GLN A 77 -15.86 -12.75 26.17
CA GLN A 77 -15.88 -11.34 25.78
C GLN A 77 -17.32 -10.87 25.62
N GLU A 78 -17.70 -9.84 26.38
CA GLU A 78 -19.05 -9.30 26.38
C GLU A 78 -19.03 -7.76 26.45
N GLY A 79 -20.12 -7.13 25.98
CA GLY A 79 -20.35 -5.68 26.04
C GLY A 79 -19.70 -4.85 24.91
N GLN A 80 -19.77 -3.52 25.02
CA GLN A 80 -19.24 -2.55 24.05
C GLN A 80 -18.49 -1.41 24.78
N PRO A 81 -17.15 -1.28 24.63
CA PRO A 81 -16.24 -2.19 23.91
C PRO A 81 -16.17 -3.59 24.55
N PRO A 82 -15.88 -4.67 23.80
CA PRO A 82 -15.90 -6.03 24.34
C PRO A 82 -14.79 -6.26 25.37
N VAL A 83 -15.16 -6.79 26.54
CA VAL A 83 -14.25 -7.04 27.68
C VAL A 83 -14.44 -8.44 28.25
N PHE A 84 -13.36 -9.01 28.77
CA PHE A 84 -13.39 -10.15 29.68
C PHE A 84 -13.57 -9.61 31.11
N LYS A 85 -14.64 -10.01 31.80
CA LYS A 85 -14.83 -9.69 33.21
C LYS A 85 -14.03 -10.67 34.06
N ALA A 86 -13.30 -10.16 35.04
CA ALA A 86 -12.40 -10.94 35.88
C ALA A 86 -12.91 -10.98 37.32
N TYR A 87 -13.09 -12.18 37.86
CA TYR A 87 -13.65 -12.42 39.19
C TYR A 87 -12.65 -13.14 40.10
N ARG A 88 -12.67 -12.79 41.39
CA ARG A 88 -11.97 -13.51 42.45
C ARG A 88 -12.99 -14.32 43.26
N THR A 89 -12.66 -15.56 43.56
CA THR A 89 -13.51 -16.40 44.43
C THR A 89 -13.06 -16.24 45.87
N GLU A 90 -13.98 -15.87 46.76
CA GLU A 90 -13.65 -15.76 48.19
C GLU A 90 -13.49 -17.14 48.83
N PRO A 91 -12.41 -17.40 49.61
CA PRO A 91 -12.12 -18.73 50.16
C PRO A 91 -13.18 -19.26 51.13
N GLU A 92 -13.99 -18.38 51.73
CA GLU A 92 -14.93 -18.73 52.80
C GLU A 92 -16.41 -18.80 52.36
N SER A 93 -16.82 -18.23 51.22
CA SER A 93 -18.24 -18.21 50.80
C SER A 93 -18.56 -18.71 49.39
N GLU A 94 -17.57 -19.13 48.58
CA GLU A 94 -17.73 -19.41 47.13
C GLU A 94 -18.27 -18.22 46.29
N ASP A 95 -18.51 -17.05 46.89
CA ASP A 95 -18.97 -15.87 46.16
C ASP A 95 -17.86 -15.31 45.25
N GLN A 96 -18.28 -14.79 44.09
CA GLN A 96 -17.40 -14.23 43.08
C GLN A 96 -17.48 -12.70 43.11
N THR A 97 -16.38 -12.06 43.47
CA THR A 97 -16.26 -10.59 43.46
C THR A 97 -15.57 -10.14 42.17
N LEU A 98 -16.16 -9.16 41.48
CA LEU A 98 -15.54 -8.56 40.29
C LEU A 98 -14.29 -7.79 40.74
N VAL A 99 -13.15 -8.04 40.11
CA VAL A 99 -11.86 -7.40 40.45
C VAL A 99 -11.27 -6.56 39.31
N GLY A 100 -11.81 -6.67 38.09
CA GLY A 100 -11.36 -5.87 36.96
C GLY A 100 -11.82 -6.38 35.61
N TYR A 101 -11.27 -5.77 34.56
CA TYR A 101 -11.59 -6.07 33.17
C TYR A 101 -10.32 -6.30 32.36
N ALA A 102 -10.34 -7.27 31.45
CA ALA A 102 -9.28 -7.44 30.45
C ALA A 102 -9.84 -7.28 29.04
N PHE A 103 -9.04 -6.75 28.12
CA PHE A 103 -9.46 -6.50 26.74
C PHE A 103 -8.27 -6.46 25.79
N LEU A 104 -8.54 -6.65 24.50
CA LEU A 104 -7.55 -6.50 23.45
C LEU A 104 -7.65 -5.10 22.84
N THR A 105 -6.52 -4.46 22.60
CA THR A 105 -6.49 -3.14 21.94
C THR A 105 -7.06 -3.16 20.52
N SER A 106 -7.06 -4.31 19.84
CA SER A 106 -7.70 -4.49 18.52
C SER A 106 -9.22 -4.40 18.56
N ASP A 107 -9.82 -4.74 19.71
CA ASP A 107 -11.27 -4.82 19.84
C ASP A 107 -11.86 -3.48 20.31
N VAL A 108 -11.00 -2.49 20.56
CA VAL A 108 -11.34 -1.12 20.99
C VAL A 108 -10.87 -0.13 19.93
N PRO A 109 -11.68 0.17 18.89
CA PRO A 109 -11.30 1.14 17.86
C PRO A 109 -11.12 2.54 18.48
N PRO A 110 -10.33 3.45 17.84
CA PRO A 110 -9.53 3.24 16.63
C PRO A 110 -8.26 2.42 16.92
N GLU A 111 -7.96 1.45 16.05
CA GLU A 111 -6.75 0.62 16.16
C GLU A 111 -5.49 1.49 15.94
N VAL A 112 -4.49 1.33 16.82
CA VAL A 112 -3.21 2.04 16.68
C VAL A 112 -2.21 1.18 15.91
N ILE A 113 -1.64 1.75 14.84
CA ILE A 113 -0.64 1.10 13.98
C ILE A 113 0.77 1.52 14.41
N GLY A 114 1.67 0.55 14.49
CA GLY A 114 3.11 0.76 14.70
C GLY A 114 3.83 1.29 13.47
N TYR A 115 5.15 1.10 13.40
CA TYR A 115 5.93 1.59 12.26
C TYR A 115 5.63 0.82 10.96
N SER A 116 5.44 -0.50 11.05
CA SER A 116 5.18 -1.35 9.86
C SER A 116 3.89 -2.17 9.92
N GLY A 117 3.19 -2.18 11.05
CA GLY A 117 2.04 -3.04 11.23
C GLY A 117 1.35 -2.88 12.58
N ARG A 118 0.27 -3.63 12.76
CA ARG A 118 -0.56 -3.58 13.97
C ARG A 118 0.17 -4.19 15.17
N ILE A 119 -0.09 -3.61 16.34
CA ILE A 119 0.42 -4.06 17.63
C ILE A 119 -0.80 -4.40 18.51
N GLU A 120 -1.04 -5.68 18.69
CA GLU A 120 -2.16 -6.23 19.45
C GLU A 120 -1.70 -6.53 20.88
N VAL A 121 -2.33 -5.86 21.84
CA VAL A 121 -1.95 -5.92 23.26
C VAL A 121 -3.17 -6.31 24.07
N LEU A 122 -3.01 -7.33 24.90
CA LEU A 122 -3.95 -7.67 25.96
C LEU A 122 -3.64 -6.77 27.16
N VAL A 123 -4.66 -6.08 27.67
CA VAL A 123 -4.53 -5.11 28.76
C VAL A 123 -5.47 -5.51 29.88
N GLY A 124 -4.97 -5.48 31.12
CA GLY A 124 -5.76 -5.63 32.34
C GLY A 124 -5.91 -4.29 33.05
N ILE A 125 -7.12 -4.00 33.54
CA ILE A 125 -7.45 -2.81 34.34
C ILE A 125 -8.24 -3.24 35.59
N ASP A 126 -7.94 -2.66 36.74
CA ASP A 126 -8.73 -2.84 37.96
C ASP A 126 -9.94 -1.89 38.00
N LEU A 127 -10.70 -1.93 39.10
CA LEU A 127 -11.92 -1.12 39.25
C LEU A 127 -11.61 0.35 39.53
N GLU A 128 -10.41 0.65 40.00
CA GLU A 128 -9.90 1.99 40.30
C GLU A 128 -9.34 2.71 39.05
N GLY A 129 -9.26 2.02 37.92
CA GLY A 129 -8.73 2.58 36.67
C GLY A 129 -7.20 2.55 36.59
N THR A 130 -6.56 1.59 37.24
CA THR A 130 -5.12 1.34 37.18
C THR A 130 -4.82 0.12 36.33
N LEU A 131 -3.78 0.20 35.50
CA LEU A 131 -3.34 -0.92 34.69
C LEU A 131 -2.70 -1.98 35.58
N THR A 132 -3.27 -3.18 35.63
CA THR A 132 -2.73 -4.31 36.38
C THR A 132 -1.61 -5.04 35.63
N GLY A 133 -1.65 -4.98 34.29
CA GLY A 133 -0.59 -5.49 33.44
C GLY A 133 -0.94 -5.42 31.96
N ILE A 134 0.07 -5.58 31.10
CA ILE A 134 -0.11 -5.72 29.66
C ILE A 134 0.65 -6.92 29.11
N ARG A 135 0.16 -7.49 28.01
CA ARG A 135 0.85 -8.54 27.28
C ARG A 135 0.68 -8.39 25.77
N VAL A 136 1.79 -8.29 25.05
CA VAL A 136 1.77 -8.18 23.60
C VAL A 136 1.44 -9.54 22.98
N VAL A 137 0.23 -9.68 22.43
CA VAL A 137 -0.29 -10.94 21.87
C VAL A 137 0.24 -11.18 20.47
N ARG A 138 0.31 -10.12 19.65
CA ARG A 138 0.82 -10.19 18.28
C ARG A 138 1.29 -8.83 17.84
N TYR A 139 2.41 -8.78 17.12
CA TYR A 139 2.82 -7.55 16.44
C TYR A 139 3.63 -7.88 15.19
N ARG A 140 3.63 -6.94 14.24
CA ARG A 140 4.45 -7.02 13.02
C ARG A 140 5.23 -5.73 12.85
N GLU A 141 6.54 -5.81 13.01
CA GLU A 141 7.44 -4.67 12.86
C GLU A 141 8.63 -5.00 11.97
N ALA A 142 8.97 -4.12 11.03
CA ALA A 142 10.12 -4.35 10.14
C ALA A 142 11.44 -4.49 10.91
N ILE A 143 11.53 -3.81 12.06
CA ILE A 143 12.73 -3.85 12.91
C ILE A 143 12.86 -5.13 13.73
N SER A 144 11.82 -5.97 13.83
CA SER A 144 11.90 -7.28 14.49
C SER A 144 12.95 -8.20 13.84
N ARG A 145 13.29 -8.00 12.57
CA ARG A 145 14.38 -8.74 11.90
C ARG A 145 15.75 -8.48 12.54
N ILE A 146 15.93 -7.30 13.13
CA ILE A 146 17.21 -6.85 13.71
C ILE A 146 17.16 -6.99 15.24
N LEU A 147 16.06 -6.61 15.87
CA LEU A 147 15.92 -6.58 17.33
C LEU A 147 15.28 -7.85 17.92
N GLY A 148 14.83 -8.79 17.09
CA GLY A 148 14.11 -9.99 17.54
C GLY A 148 12.75 -9.64 18.14
N ASP A 149 12.30 -10.44 19.11
CA ASP A 149 11.06 -10.17 19.85
C ASP A 149 11.31 -9.11 20.94
N PHE A 150 11.38 -7.83 20.53
CA PHE A 150 11.81 -6.74 21.41
C PHE A 150 10.75 -6.27 22.40
N PHE A 151 9.46 -6.40 22.07
CA PHE A 151 8.38 -6.05 22.99
C PHE A 151 8.19 -7.07 24.11
N ARG A 152 8.55 -8.34 23.90
CA ARG A 152 8.43 -9.39 24.92
C ARG A 152 9.72 -9.66 25.69
N ARG A 153 10.65 -8.71 25.67
CA ARG A 153 11.83 -8.78 26.52
C ARG A 153 11.43 -8.54 27.98
N PRO A 154 12.08 -9.22 28.95
CA PRO A 154 11.82 -8.96 30.37
C PRO A 154 12.02 -7.49 30.71
N GLY A 155 11.10 -6.92 31.49
CA GLY A 155 11.14 -5.54 31.99
C GLY A 155 10.34 -4.54 31.15
N PHE A 156 10.12 -4.80 29.85
CA PHE A 156 9.42 -3.83 28.99
C PHE A 156 7.90 -3.85 29.18
N GLN A 157 7.27 -5.00 29.40
CA GLN A 157 5.80 -5.05 29.56
C GLN A 157 5.40 -4.74 31.00
N GLU A 158 6.26 -5.13 31.94
CA GLU A 158 6.10 -5.00 33.38
C GLU A 158 6.06 -3.53 33.81
N GLN A 159 6.69 -2.63 33.07
CA GLN A 159 6.66 -1.19 33.37
C GLN A 159 5.26 -0.57 33.31
N PHE A 160 4.29 -1.21 32.65
CA PHE A 160 2.92 -0.68 32.55
C PHE A 160 2.05 -1.06 33.76
N ALA A 161 2.47 -2.04 34.57
CA ALA A 161 1.74 -2.45 35.76
C ALA A 161 1.79 -1.36 36.84
N GLY A 162 0.66 -1.11 37.49
CA GLY A 162 0.50 -0.09 38.54
C GLY A 162 0.36 1.34 38.02
N LYS A 163 0.33 1.57 36.70
CA LYS A 163 0.16 2.92 36.14
C LYS A 163 -1.32 3.29 36.02
N PRO A 164 -1.76 4.45 36.53
CA PRO A 164 -3.15 4.89 36.38
C PRO A 164 -3.44 5.26 34.92
N ILE A 165 -4.68 5.07 34.46
CA ILE A 165 -5.07 5.47 33.09
C ILE A 165 -5.00 6.98 32.84
N THR A 166 -4.96 7.80 33.89
CA THR A 166 -4.82 9.25 33.81
C THR A 166 -3.42 9.70 33.38
N ASP A 167 -2.41 8.83 33.56
CA ASP A 167 -1.04 9.13 33.16
C ASP A 167 -0.90 9.32 31.64
N PRO A 168 0.06 10.16 31.20
CA PRO A 168 0.22 10.50 29.79
C PRO A 168 0.98 9.44 28.97
N PHE A 169 1.68 8.49 29.61
CA PHE A 169 2.48 7.42 28.98
C PHE A 169 3.47 7.91 27.90
N ARG A 170 4.23 8.97 28.22
CA ARG A 170 5.23 9.55 27.30
C ARG A 170 6.46 8.66 27.21
N VAL A 171 6.83 8.28 26.00
CA VAL A 171 8.02 7.45 25.75
C VAL A 171 9.30 8.23 26.05
N GLY A 172 10.21 7.62 26.80
CA GLY A 172 11.44 8.24 27.30
C GLY A 172 11.27 9.06 28.58
N ARG A 173 10.05 9.15 29.13
CA ARG A 173 9.78 9.80 30.42
C ARG A 173 8.98 8.91 31.36
N ASP A 174 7.81 8.46 30.93
CA ASP A 174 6.88 7.64 31.72
C ASP A 174 6.94 6.16 31.31
N VAL A 175 7.38 5.88 30.08
CA VAL A 175 7.58 4.54 29.52
C VAL A 175 8.98 4.51 28.89
N ASP A 176 9.80 3.55 29.28
CA ASP A 176 11.13 3.33 28.74
C ASP A 176 11.09 3.02 27.25
N ASN A 177 11.97 3.68 26.52
CA ASN A 177 12.07 3.52 25.08
C ASN A 177 13.00 2.35 24.71
N ILE A 178 12.73 1.72 23.56
CA ILE A 178 13.62 0.75 22.94
C ILE A 178 14.38 1.45 21.81
N THR A 179 15.71 1.46 21.90
CA THR A 179 16.59 2.10 20.90
C THR A 179 16.26 1.59 19.50
N ARG A 180 16.05 2.53 18.55
CA ARG A 180 15.63 2.30 17.15
C ARG A 180 14.18 1.82 16.97
N ALA A 181 13.40 1.60 18.03
CA ALA A 181 12.00 1.20 17.96
C ALA A 181 11.04 2.26 18.56
N THR A 182 11.47 3.53 18.62
CA THR A 182 10.72 4.65 19.23
C THR A 182 9.29 4.80 18.70
N ILE A 183 9.10 4.67 17.38
CA ILE A 183 7.78 4.80 16.76
C ILE A 183 6.84 3.67 17.21
N SER A 184 7.34 2.44 17.25
CA SER A 184 6.59 1.26 17.68
C SER A 184 6.24 1.33 19.17
N VAL A 185 7.18 1.74 20.02
CA VAL A 185 6.95 1.90 21.48
C VAL A 185 5.92 3.00 21.74
N ALA A 186 5.98 4.12 21.01
CA ALA A 186 5.01 5.20 21.14
C ALA A 186 3.60 4.79 20.67
N ALA A 187 3.52 4.00 19.59
CA ALA A 187 2.26 3.44 19.11
C ALA A 187 1.66 2.47 20.13
N LEU A 188 2.46 1.57 20.70
CA LEU A 188 2.02 0.65 21.76
C LEU A 188 1.51 1.40 22.98
N ALA A 189 2.30 2.33 23.53
CA ALA A 189 1.94 3.09 24.72
C ALA A 189 0.65 3.89 24.53
N ARG A 190 0.48 4.51 23.36
CA ARG A 190 -0.75 5.24 23.01
C ARG A 190 -1.95 4.32 22.83
N GLY A 191 -1.78 3.18 22.16
CA GLY A 191 -2.85 2.19 21.98
C GLY A 191 -3.38 1.67 23.30
N VAL A 192 -2.48 1.31 24.22
CA VAL A 192 -2.84 0.90 25.59
C VAL A 192 -3.60 2.03 26.31
N ARG A 193 -3.08 3.26 26.27
CA ARG A 193 -3.70 4.43 26.93
C ARG A 193 -5.13 4.69 26.43
N THR A 194 -5.29 4.79 25.11
CA THR A 194 -6.58 5.15 24.50
C THR A 194 -7.61 4.05 24.71
N ALA A 195 -7.22 2.78 24.53
CA ALA A 195 -8.13 1.65 24.74
C ALA A 195 -8.56 1.52 26.21
N ALA A 196 -7.61 1.65 27.15
CA ALA A 196 -7.90 1.57 28.59
C ALA A 196 -8.84 2.69 29.05
N ARG A 197 -8.67 3.92 28.56
CA ARG A 197 -9.58 5.02 28.88
C ARG A 197 -10.99 4.81 28.34
N ARG A 198 -11.13 4.24 27.14
CA ARG A 198 -12.45 3.92 26.57
C ARG A 198 -13.16 2.83 27.36
N VAL A 199 -12.43 1.79 27.76
CA VAL A 199 -12.98 0.72 28.61
C VAL A 199 -13.35 1.28 29.99
N ALA A 200 -12.48 2.07 30.61
CA ALA A 200 -12.78 2.71 31.89
C ALA A 200 -14.03 3.61 31.83
N ALA A 201 -14.17 4.41 30.76
CA ALA A 201 -15.33 5.26 30.56
C ALA A 201 -16.64 4.47 30.43
N ALA A 202 -16.58 3.25 29.88
CA ALA A 202 -17.75 2.40 29.67
C ALA A 202 -18.10 1.51 30.89
N TYR A 203 -17.11 1.06 31.66
CA TYR A 203 -17.30 0.00 32.66
C TYR A 203 -16.96 0.38 34.11
N LEU A 204 -16.26 1.48 34.35
CA LEU A 204 -15.84 1.92 35.69
C LEU A 204 -16.66 3.10 36.24
N ARG A 205 -17.68 3.56 35.51
CA ARG A 205 -18.63 4.58 36.02
C ARG A 205 -19.75 3.90 36.80
N GLU A 206 -20.04 4.38 38.01
CA GLU A 206 -21.23 3.97 38.76
C GLU A 206 -22.53 4.41 38.04
N PRO A 207 -23.60 3.60 38.04
CA PRO A 207 -24.84 3.91 37.29
C PRO A 207 -25.66 5.11 37.80
N ASP A 208 -25.46 5.56 39.04
CA ASP A 208 -26.32 6.56 39.71
C ASP A 208 -25.60 7.84 40.18
N ALA A 209 -24.33 8.04 39.82
CA ALA A 209 -23.71 9.34 39.97
C ALA A 209 -24.22 10.26 38.83
N ALA A 210 -25.25 11.06 39.14
CA ALA A 210 -25.58 12.24 38.35
C ALA A 210 -24.27 12.90 37.91
N ALA A 211 -24.17 13.16 36.59
CA ALA A 211 -22.99 13.76 35.98
C ALA A 211 -22.43 14.85 36.91
N PRO A 212 -21.14 14.77 37.30
CA PRO A 212 -20.52 15.87 38.01
C PRO A 212 -20.77 17.15 37.20
N PRO A 213 -21.17 18.27 37.84
CA PRO A 213 -21.35 19.52 37.11
C PRO A 213 -20.03 19.88 36.44
N ASP A 214 -20.07 19.88 35.11
CA ASP A 214 -19.13 20.42 34.15
C ASP A 214 -17.72 20.75 34.68
N LEU A 215 -16.83 19.76 34.57
CA LEU A 215 -15.41 20.00 34.26
C LEU A 215 -15.22 19.73 32.75
N PRO A 216 -14.37 20.48 32.06
CA PRO A 216 -14.59 21.05 30.71
C PRO A 216 -14.31 20.08 29.54
N LEU A 217 -14.83 18.85 29.62
CA LEU A 217 -14.80 17.89 28.52
C LEU A 217 -16.11 17.91 27.70
N GLY A 218 -17.19 18.49 28.23
CA GLY A 218 -18.48 18.61 27.55
C GLY A 218 -18.47 19.60 26.39
N ILE A 219 -17.82 20.76 26.56
CA ILE A 219 -17.77 21.81 25.52
C ILE A 219 -16.98 21.33 24.29
N GLU A 220 -15.83 20.68 24.49
CA GLU A 220 -15.03 20.17 23.38
C GLU A 220 -15.77 19.03 22.65
N ALA A 221 -16.40 18.10 23.37
CA ALA A 221 -17.16 17.01 22.77
C ALA A 221 -18.40 17.52 22.01
N ASP A 222 -19.20 18.40 22.61
CA ASP A 222 -20.39 18.97 21.98
C ASP A 222 -20.03 19.84 20.77
N LEU A 223 -18.96 20.64 20.86
CA LEU A 223 -18.48 21.45 19.73
C LEU A 223 -17.95 20.55 18.60
N VAL A 224 -17.16 19.54 18.93
CA VAL A 224 -16.63 18.60 17.92
C VAL A 224 -17.77 17.82 17.27
N GLU A 225 -18.79 17.40 18.02
CA GLU A 225 -19.98 16.75 17.47
C GLU A 225 -20.79 17.70 16.56
N GLN A 226 -20.90 18.98 16.92
CA GLN A 226 -21.52 19.99 16.06
C GLN A 226 -20.71 20.21 14.78
N LEU A 227 -19.39 20.33 14.88
CA LEU A 227 -18.49 20.50 13.73
C LEU A 227 -18.42 19.23 12.86
N GLU A 228 -18.57 18.05 13.44
CA GLU A 228 -18.62 16.78 12.72
C GLU A 228 -19.85 16.68 11.81
N ARG A 229 -20.95 17.33 12.17
CA ARG A 229 -22.15 17.41 11.31
C ARG A 229 -21.99 18.33 10.11
N LEU A 230 -21.02 19.27 10.14
CA LEU A 230 -20.84 20.24 9.06
C LEU A 230 -20.09 19.65 7.86
N LEU A 231 -20.53 20.01 6.65
CA LEU A 231 -19.85 19.74 5.39
C LEU A 231 -18.73 20.76 5.15
N TRP A 232 -17.75 20.44 4.30
CA TRP A 232 -16.61 21.30 4.03
C TRP A 232 -16.98 22.75 3.60
N PRO A 233 -17.99 22.97 2.73
CA PRO A 233 -18.44 24.34 2.43
C PRO A 233 -18.96 25.09 3.66
N GLU A 234 -19.63 24.40 4.58
CA GLU A 234 -20.17 24.99 5.80
C GLU A 234 -19.05 25.36 6.79
N LEU A 235 -17.93 24.63 6.78
CA LEU A 235 -16.73 24.97 7.54
C LEU A 235 -16.00 26.21 6.99
N LEU A 236 -16.11 26.47 5.68
CA LEU A 236 -15.62 27.72 5.07
C LEU A 236 -16.52 28.89 5.46
N PHE A 237 -17.84 28.70 5.41
CA PHE A 237 -18.81 29.73 5.82
C PHE A 237 -18.75 30.06 7.31
N SER A 238 -18.40 29.09 8.17
CA SER A 238 -18.25 29.32 9.61
C SER A 238 -16.97 30.10 9.97
N GLY A 239 -16.06 30.29 9.02
CA GLY A 239 -14.75 30.93 9.25
C GLY A 239 -13.74 30.02 9.97
N LEU A 240 -14.10 28.76 10.27
CA LEU A 240 -13.17 27.80 10.85
C LEU A 240 -12.03 27.47 9.86
N VAL A 241 -12.40 27.29 8.60
CA VAL A 241 -11.49 27.14 7.47
C VAL A 241 -11.54 28.44 6.66
N THR A 242 -10.40 29.09 6.45
CA THR A 242 -10.31 30.20 5.48
C THR A 242 -9.67 29.70 4.19
N ARG A 243 -9.97 30.36 3.06
CA ARG A 243 -9.41 30.01 1.76
C ARG A 243 -8.83 31.22 1.06
N ILE A 244 -7.68 31.01 0.42
CA ILE A 244 -7.11 31.91 -0.59
C ILE A 244 -7.24 31.20 -1.94
N THR A 245 -7.95 31.79 -2.89
CA THR A 245 -8.05 31.29 -4.27
C THR A 245 -7.28 32.22 -5.20
N ILE A 246 -6.40 31.64 -6.01
CA ILE A 246 -5.50 32.33 -6.92
C ILE A 246 -5.78 31.84 -8.33
N GLY A 247 -6.38 32.68 -9.18
CA GLY A 247 -6.82 32.32 -10.53
C GLY A 247 -8.22 32.84 -10.82
N SER A 248 -8.70 32.67 -12.06
CA SER A 248 -9.95 33.30 -12.52
C SER A 248 -11.20 32.41 -12.47
N ALA A 249 -11.08 31.11 -12.15
CA ALA A 249 -12.22 30.20 -11.98
C ALA A 249 -11.79 28.91 -11.27
N ASP A 250 -12.51 28.46 -10.24
CA ASP A 250 -12.37 27.11 -9.65
C ASP A 250 -12.83 26.07 -10.72
N PRO A 251 -12.00 25.08 -11.14
CA PRO A 251 -10.74 24.59 -10.55
C PRO A 251 -9.44 25.04 -11.23
N VAL A 252 -9.50 26.03 -12.12
CA VAL A 252 -8.37 26.67 -12.80
C VAL A 252 -7.71 27.71 -11.88
N GLY A 253 -6.98 27.24 -10.87
CA GLY A 253 -6.28 28.07 -9.91
C GLY A 253 -5.46 27.30 -8.89
N LEU A 254 -4.81 28.01 -7.98
CA LEU A 254 -4.24 27.48 -6.74
C LEU A 254 -5.19 27.83 -5.61
N GLU A 255 -5.64 26.84 -4.86
CA GLU A 255 -6.47 27.03 -3.67
C GLU A 255 -5.70 26.62 -2.43
N LEU A 256 -5.64 27.53 -1.46
CA LEU A 256 -5.00 27.31 -0.16
C LEU A 256 -6.05 27.43 0.93
N SER A 257 -6.34 26.33 1.62
CA SER A 257 -7.24 26.30 2.76
C SER A 257 -6.46 26.25 4.07
N PHE A 258 -6.84 27.07 5.05
CA PHE A 258 -6.14 27.18 6.33
C PHE A 258 -7.11 26.97 7.49
N ALA A 259 -6.69 26.21 8.49
CA ALA A 259 -7.48 25.97 9.70
C ALA A 259 -6.59 25.73 10.91
N TYR A 260 -6.93 26.30 12.06
CA TYR A 260 -6.16 26.11 13.28
C TYR A 260 -6.37 24.71 13.89
N LEU A 261 -5.28 24.07 14.30
CA LEU A 261 -5.24 22.73 14.89
C LEU A 261 -4.91 22.80 16.39
N GLY A 262 -5.69 23.60 17.13
CA GLY A 262 -5.43 23.89 18.55
C GLY A 262 -5.66 22.72 19.49
N SER A 263 -6.58 21.82 19.15
CA SER A 263 -6.94 20.67 19.98
C SER A 263 -6.74 19.34 19.25
N GLU A 264 -6.58 18.26 20.01
CA GLU A 264 -6.45 16.92 19.44
C GLU A 264 -7.75 16.51 18.74
N ALA A 265 -8.90 16.84 19.31
CA ALA A 265 -10.20 16.50 18.73
C ALA A 265 -10.44 17.25 17.41
N LEU A 266 -10.17 18.56 17.38
CA LEU A 266 -10.28 19.36 16.16
C LEU A 266 -9.28 18.91 15.09
N GLY A 267 -8.06 18.56 15.51
CA GLY A 267 -7.03 18.06 14.62
C GLY A 267 -7.37 16.71 13.99
N GLN A 268 -7.90 15.77 14.79
CA GLN A 268 -8.38 14.49 14.29
C GLN A 268 -9.62 14.63 13.40
N LEU A 269 -10.52 15.57 13.71
CA LEU A 269 -11.69 15.85 12.87
C LEU A 269 -11.27 16.38 11.49
N LEU A 270 -10.34 17.33 11.44
CA LEU A 270 -9.92 17.99 10.19
C LEU A 270 -8.97 17.13 9.35
N LEU A 271 -7.91 16.57 9.94
CA LEU A 271 -6.87 15.80 9.24
C LEU A 271 -7.06 14.28 9.24
N GLY A 272 -7.88 13.77 10.15
CA GLY A 272 -7.94 12.35 10.45
C GLY A 272 -6.89 11.90 11.49
N PRO A 273 -7.13 10.77 12.18
CA PRO A 273 -6.27 10.32 13.28
C PRO A 273 -4.82 10.04 12.89
N SER A 274 -4.60 9.46 11.72
CA SER A 274 -3.30 9.04 11.21
C SER A 274 -2.39 10.24 10.88
N MET A 275 -2.93 11.18 10.09
CA MET A 275 -2.21 12.37 9.65
C MET A 275 -2.01 13.39 10.77
N TYR A 276 -3.01 13.59 11.63
CA TYR A 276 -2.83 14.44 12.81
C TYR A 276 -1.72 13.88 13.72
N THR A 277 -1.71 12.56 13.94
CA THR A 277 -0.65 11.89 14.68
C THR A 277 0.73 12.08 14.06
N GLN A 278 0.83 12.04 12.73
CA GLN A 278 2.10 12.30 12.04
C GLN A 278 2.53 13.76 12.22
N ALA A 279 1.65 14.72 11.94
CA ALA A 279 1.91 16.14 12.12
C ALA A 279 2.35 16.46 13.54
N HIS A 280 1.63 15.97 14.54
CA HIS A 280 1.94 16.24 15.94
C HIS A 280 3.30 15.66 16.33
N ARG A 281 3.64 14.43 15.89
CA ARG A 281 4.97 13.84 16.12
C ARG A 281 6.09 14.63 15.47
N GLU A 282 5.90 15.10 14.23
CA GLU A 282 6.91 15.88 13.51
C GLU A 282 7.05 17.30 14.07
N ALA A 283 5.96 17.88 14.58
CA ALA A 283 5.96 19.17 15.28
C ALA A 283 6.67 19.08 16.63
N ASP A 284 6.36 18.05 17.42
CA ASP A 284 7.01 17.79 18.71
C ASP A 284 8.52 17.58 18.56
N ALA A 285 8.96 16.93 17.47
CA ALA A 285 10.39 16.74 17.20
C ALA A 285 11.14 18.04 16.92
N ARG A 286 10.45 19.12 16.56
CA ARG A 286 11.02 20.44 16.25
C ARG A 286 10.92 21.43 17.44
N VAL A 287 10.50 20.95 18.63
CA VAL A 287 10.22 21.61 19.93
C VAL A 287 10.30 23.14 19.99
N GLN A 288 9.11 23.75 20.18
CA GLN A 288 8.77 24.60 21.32
C GLN A 288 7.30 25.08 21.15
N GLU A 289 6.29 24.54 21.85
CA GLU A 289 4.84 24.95 21.86
C GLU A 289 4.44 25.92 20.72
N ARG A 290 4.45 25.42 19.48
CA ARG A 290 4.07 26.23 18.31
C ARG A 290 2.65 25.90 17.95
N HIS A 291 1.90 26.94 17.63
CA HIS A 291 0.54 26.83 17.14
C HIS A 291 0.57 26.12 15.78
N LEU A 292 -0.27 25.10 15.63
CA LEU A 292 -0.35 24.29 14.42
C LEU A 292 -1.45 24.84 13.52
N LEU A 293 -1.11 25.19 12.28
CA LEU A 293 -2.07 25.62 11.28
C LEU A 293 -2.07 24.63 10.12
N LEU A 294 -3.22 24.03 9.85
CA LEU A 294 -3.45 23.21 8.66
C LEU A 294 -3.29 24.07 7.42
N VAL A 295 -2.66 23.52 6.38
CA VAL A 295 -2.58 24.09 5.03
C VAL A 295 -2.98 23.03 4.01
N GLY A 296 -4.19 23.10 3.49
CA GLY A 296 -4.68 22.29 2.38
C GLY A 296 -4.35 22.97 1.06
N VAL A 297 -3.75 22.24 0.13
CA VAL A 297 -3.38 22.74 -1.19
C VAL A 297 -4.19 22.01 -2.25
N ASP A 298 -4.98 22.75 -3.02
CA ASP A 298 -5.85 22.23 -4.06
C ASP A 298 -5.80 23.09 -5.34
N GLY A 299 -6.57 22.69 -6.34
CA GLY A 299 -6.67 23.35 -7.63
C GLY A 299 -5.59 22.90 -8.62
N THR A 300 -5.80 23.16 -9.90
CA THR A 300 -4.89 22.73 -10.99
C THR A 300 -3.45 23.26 -10.89
N LEU A 301 -3.23 24.33 -10.11
CA LEU A 301 -1.92 24.94 -9.88
C LEU A 301 -1.28 24.56 -8.54
N PHE A 302 -1.75 23.50 -7.87
CA PHE A 302 -1.22 23.03 -6.57
C PHE A 302 0.31 22.92 -6.52
N ASN A 303 0.96 22.52 -7.64
CA ASN A 303 2.42 22.38 -7.73
C ASN A 303 3.20 23.70 -7.63
N LEU A 304 2.52 24.86 -7.74
CA LEU A 304 3.14 26.18 -7.58
C LEU A 304 3.27 26.58 -6.12
N PHE A 305 2.59 25.90 -5.20
CA PHE A 305 2.68 26.21 -3.79
C PHE A 305 4.10 26.02 -3.26
N ARG A 306 4.60 27.04 -2.60
CA ARG A 306 5.89 27.06 -1.91
C ARG A 306 5.66 27.57 -0.49
N PRO A 307 5.94 26.79 0.56
CA PRO A 307 5.74 27.27 1.92
C PRO A 307 6.52 28.56 2.22
N GLU A 308 7.67 28.76 1.58
CA GLU A 308 8.57 29.91 1.78
C GLU A 308 8.00 31.23 1.24
N THR A 309 6.95 31.15 0.43
CA THR A 309 6.24 32.33 -0.04
C THR A 309 5.07 32.71 0.85
N LEU A 310 4.86 31.99 1.97
CA LEU A 310 3.93 32.39 3.02
C LEU A 310 4.60 33.34 4.01
N ALA A 311 3.83 34.29 4.50
CA ALA A 311 4.17 35.07 5.68
C ALA A 311 2.91 35.31 6.52
N ILE A 312 3.09 35.41 7.83
CA ILE A 312 2.01 35.77 8.75
C ILE A 312 2.25 37.21 9.18
N GLN A 313 1.27 38.08 8.98
CA GLN A 313 1.34 39.47 9.41
C GLN A 313 0.35 39.71 10.55
N GLN A 314 0.84 40.26 11.66
CA GLN A 314 0.00 40.66 12.79
C GLN A 314 0.44 42.05 13.27
N GLY A 315 -0.44 43.04 13.14
CA GLY A 315 -0.11 44.44 13.36
C GLY A 315 1.02 44.91 12.41
N ALA A 316 2.11 45.43 12.99
CA ALA A 316 3.29 45.88 12.25
C ALA A 316 4.37 44.79 12.07
N ALA A 317 4.20 43.62 12.69
CA ALA A 317 5.15 42.51 12.62
C ALA A 317 4.79 41.55 11.48
N THR A 318 5.81 41.11 10.73
CA THR A 318 5.68 40.10 9.68
C THR A 318 6.61 38.94 9.98
N PHE A 319 6.05 37.74 10.06
CA PHE A 319 6.72 36.49 10.36
C PHE A 319 6.82 35.66 9.07
N PRO A 320 7.99 35.63 8.40
CA PRO A 320 8.16 34.84 7.18
C PRO A 320 8.17 33.35 7.51
N VAL A 321 7.56 32.53 6.66
CA VAL A 321 7.57 31.08 6.79
C VAL A 321 8.81 30.52 6.11
N SER A 322 9.54 29.62 6.78
CA SER A 322 10.63 28.86 6.15
C SER A 322 10.21 27.41 5.89
N GLN A 323 10.99 26.68 5.08
CA GLN A 323 10.79 25.23 4.89
C GLN A 323 10.76 24.45 6.21
N ARG A 324 11.48 24.92 7.24
CA ARG A 324 11.55 24.24 8.54
C ARG A 324 10.27 24.40 9.35
N ASP A 325 9.49 25.44 9.04
CA ASP A 325 8.23 25.73 9.70
C ASP A 325 7.06 24.98 9.04
N PHE A 326 7.29 24.26 7.93
CA PHE A 326 6.27 23.48 7.24
C PHE A 326 6.51 21.96 7.36
N ILE A 327 5.45 21.22 7.65
CA ILE A 327 5.41 19.76 7.71
C ILE A 327 4.51 19.26 6.59
N LEU A 328 5.07 18.56 5.59
CA LEU A 328 4.28 17.99 4.50
C LEU A 328 3.74 16.61 4.90
N LEU A 329 2.42 16.43 4.88
CA LEU A 329 1.76 15.17 5.24
C LEU A 329 1.35 14.33 4.02
N GLY A 330 1.20 14.96 2.84
CA GLY A 330 0.81 14.28 1.61
C GLY A 330 -0.70 14.34 1.35
N GLU A 331 -1.22 13.40 0.56
CA GLU A 331 -2.63 13.40 0.13
C GLU A 331 -3.56 12.92 1.24
N PRO A 332 -4.55 13.72 1.68
CA PRO A 332 -5.44 13.37 2.78
C PRO A 332 -6.40 12.22 2.42
N GLN A 333 -6.38 11.16 3.21
CA GLN A 333 -7.23 9.96 3.05
C GLN A 333 -8.34 9.89 4.12
N GLU A 334 -8.24 10.71 5.17
CA GLU A 334 -9.11 10.71 6.35
C GLU A 334 -9.40 12.15 6.78
N GLY A 335 -10.40 12.33 7.67
CA GLY A 335 -10.80 13.64 8.19
C GLY A 335 -11.63 14.47 7.18
N LYS A 336 -12.08 15.65 7.62
CA LYS A 336 -12.90 16.56 6.81
C LYS A 336 -12.18 17.10 5.58
N ILE A 337 -10.84 17.12 5.58
CA ILE A 337 -10.04 17.58 4.45
C ILE A 337 -9.86 16.52 3.35
N ALA A 338 -10.20 15.25 3.61
CA ALA A 338 -10.15 14.19 2.61
C ALA A 338 -11.03 14.55 1.41
N GLY A 339 -10.44 14.49 0.20
CA GLY A 339 -11.11 14.89 -1.03
C GLY A 339 -11.33 16.40 -1.21
N GLN A 340 -10.81 17.25 -0.31
CA GLN A 340 -10.88 18.71 -0.39
C GLN A 340 -9.54 19.38 -0.70
N ALA A 341 -8.46 18.59 -0.73
CA ALA A 341 -7.12 19.04 -1.08
C ALA A 341 -6.32 17.92 -1.75
N VAL A 342 -5.51 18.27 -2.75
CA VAL A 342 -4.57 17.34 -3.41
C VAL A 342 -3.50 16.88 -2.43
N TYR A 343 -3.02 17.79 -1.58
CA TYR A 343 -2.18 17.43 -0.44
C TYR A 343 -2.35 18.42 0.70
N VAL A 344 -1.98 17.99 1.90
CA VAL A 344 -2.05 18.78 3.12
C VAL A 344 -0.67 18.85 3.78
N GLY A 345 -0.42 19.98 4.41
CA GLY A 345 0.67 20.15 5.35
C GLY A 345 0.23 20.89 6.60
N VAL A 346 1.14 21.01 7.56
CA VAL A 346 0.95 21.75 8.80
C VAL A 346 2.06 22.79 8.92
N LEU A 347 1.65 24.03 9.05
CA LEU A 347 2.49 25.18 9.33
C LEU A 347 2.64 25.34 10.84
N LEU A 348 3.89 25.47 11.29
CA LEU A 348 4.30 25.76 12.65
C LEU A 348 4.40 27.27 12.80
N LEU A 349 3.38 27.89 13.41
CA LEU A 349 3.37 29.33 13.63
C LEU A 349 4.42 29.74 14.66
N ASP A 350 5.01 30.92 14.45
CA ASP A 350 5.93 31.51 15.42
C ASP A 350 5.19 31.79 16.74
N ARG A 351 5.87 31.60 17.87
CA ARG A 351 5.29 31.80 19.21
C ARG A 351 4.90 33.26 19.47
N ALA A 352 5.50 34.20 18.76
CA ALA A 352 5.16 35.61 18.87
C ALA A 352 3.83 35.97 18.18
N VAL A 353 3.23 35.06 17.40
CA VAL A 353 1.90 35.24 16.82
C VAL A 353 0.84 34.91 17.86
N ASP A 354 0.04 35.91 18.25
CA ASP A 354 -1.08 35.75 19.18
C ASP A 354 -2.30 35.20 18.42
N ILE A 355 -2.65 33.95 18.68
CA ILE A 355 -3.79 33.27 18.03
C ILE A 355 -5.14 33.81 18.53
N GLY A 356 -5.19 34.47 19.69
CA GLY A 356 -6.42 35.11 20.18
C GLY A 356 -6.83 36.32 19.35
N GLN A 357 -5.91 36.91 18.57
CA GLN A 357 -6.14 38.07 17.73
C GLN A 357 -6.14 37.71 16.25
N PRO A 358 -6.88 38.46 15.40
CA PRO A 358 -6.84 38.26 13.96
C PRO A 358 -5.42 38.48 13.42
N PHE A 359 -5.03 37.66 12.45
CA PHE A 359 -3.78 37.79 11.71
C PHE A 359 -4.00 37.56 10.22
N THR A 360 -3.17 38.17 9.39
CA THR A 360 -3.27 38.08 7.94
C THR A 360 -2.29 37.06 7.41
N ILE A 361 -2.78 36.09 6.65
CA ILE A 361 -1.97 35.12 5.90
C ILE A 361 -1.66 35.76 4.55
N LEU A 362 -0.37 35.98 4.30
CA LEU A 362 0.15 36.53 3.04
C LEU A 362 0.75 35.40 2.21
N TYR A 363 0.51 35.42 0.90
CA TYR A 363 1.09 34.50 -0.06
C TYR A 363 1.57 35.25 -1.30
N ASP A 364 2.88 35.22 -1.56
CA ASP A 364 3.53 35.97 -2.66
C ASP A 364 3.99 35.04 -3.81
N LEU A 365 3.44 35.22 -5.01
CA LEU A 365 3.74 34.39 -6.18
C LEU A 365 4.97 34.87 -6.97
N ARG A 366 6.17 34.88 -6.36
CA ARG A 366 7.43 35.36 -7.00
C ARG A 366 7.31 36.83 -7.51
N PRO A 367 8.41 37.51 -7.86
CA PRO A 367 8.33 38.91 -8.26
C PRO A 367 7.54 39.06 -9.58
N GLY A 368 6.29 39.54 -9.50
CA GLY A 368 5.49 39.96 -10.67
C GLY A 368 4.04 39.45 -10.78
N MET A 369 3.57 38.49 -9.97
CA MET A 369 2.20 37.94 -10.08
C MET A 369 1.23 38.35 -8.94
N GLY A 370 1.67 39.21 -8.02
CA GLY A 370 0.81 39.83 -6.99
C GLY A 370 0.84 39.14 -5.62
N LEU A 371 0.60 39.93 -4.59
CA LEU A 371 0.47 39.50 -3.19
C LEU A 371 -0.98 39.14 -2.92
N PHE A 372 -1.23 37.92 -2.45
CA PHE A 372 -2.55 37.46 -2.03
C PHE A 372 -2.61 37.43 -0.52
N SER A 373 -3.72 37.88 0.05
CA SER A 373 -3.90 37.95 1.50
C SER A 373 -5.29 37.48 1.90
N SER A 374 -5.37 36.74 2.99
CA SER A 374 -6.64 36.47 3.68
C SER A 374 -6.48 36.72 5.17
N GLU A 375 -7.46 37.38 5.76
CA GLU A 375 -7.53 37.57 7.20
C GLU A 375 -8.05 36.29 7.84
N TYR A 376 -7.35 35.81 8.87
CA TYR A 376 -7.75 34.67 9.66
C TYR A 376 -8.05 35.12 11.09
N SER A 377 -9.25 34.81 11.55
CA SER A 377 -9.67 34.96 12.94
C SER A 377 -10.24 33.64 13.41
N LEU A 378 -9.91 33.25 14.64
CA LEU A 378 -10.47 32.03 15.18
C LEU A 378 -11.94 32.27 15.57
N PRO A 379 -12.85 31.34 15.23
CA PRO A 379 -14.21 31.39 15.76
C PRO A 379 -14.17 31.38 17.30
N SER A 380 -15.00 32.20 17.93
CA SER A 380 -15.07 32.34 19.39
C SER A 380 -15.26 31.01 20.13
N ALA A 381 -15.99 30.06 19.52
CA ALA A 381 -16.16 28.70 20.04
C ALA A 381 -14.84 27.90 20.12
N VAL A 382 -13.92 28.12 19.19
CA VAL A 382 -12.59 27.46 19.16
C VAL A 382 -11.57 28.22 20.01
N GLN A 383 -11.72 29.54 20.15
CA GLN A 383 -10.94 30.35 21.08
C GLN A 383 -11.16 29.90 22.53
N ALA A 384 -12.41 29.63 22.92
CA ALA A 384 -12.75 29.13 24.25
C ALA A 384 -12.02 27.82 24.61
N LEU A 385 -11.83 26.92 23.64
CA LEU A 385 -11.05 25.68 23.81
C LEU A 385 -9.53 25.90 23.92
N THR A 386 -9.05 27.05 23.48
CA THR A 386 -7.62 27.39 23.48
C THR A 386 -7.21 28.11 24.77
N GLU A 387 -8.10 28.91 25.36
CA GLU A 387 -7.86 29.66 26.59
C GLU A 387 -7.73 28.76 27.84
N GLU A 388 -8.39 27.61 27.90
CA GLU A 388 -8.26 26.67 29.03
C GLU A 388 -6.88 26.00 29.13
N ARG A 389 -6.09 25.99 28.05
CA ARG A 389 -4.71 25.45 28.05
C ARG A 389 -3.67 26.42 28.60
N LEU A 390 -4.01 27.69 28.78
CA LEU A 390 -3.09 28.76 29.22
C LEU A 390 -3.10 28.99 30.74
N VAL A 391 -3.88 28.24 31.52
CA VAL A 391 -3.84 28.35 33.00
C VAL A 391 -2.56 27.71 33.55
N PRO A 392 -1.64 28.48 34.17
CA PRO A 392 -0.48 27.90 34.82
C PRO A 392 -0.96 27.13 36.06
N VAL A 393 -0.66 25.83 36.12
CA VAL A 393 -0.76 25.04 37.35
C VAL A 393 0.31 25.55 38.32
N GLY A 394 -0.10 26.40 39.27
CA GLY A 394 0.70 26.70 40.46
C GLY A 394 0.63 28.14 40.97
N ALA A 395 -0.41 28.46 41.75
CA ALA A 395 -0.29 29.41 42.87
C ALA A 395 -1.43 29.15 43.87
N PRO A 396 -1.15 28.81 45.14
CA PRO A 396 -2.17 28.77 46.17
C PRO A 396 -2.52 30.18 46.64
N ALA A 397 -3.79 30.36 46.99
CA ALA A 397 -4.37 31.61 47.47
C ALA A 397 -3.89 31.99 48.88
N GLY A 398 -3.57 33.28 49.06
CA GLY A 398 -3.94 34.06 50.24
C GLY A 398 -2.92 34.17 51.38
N GLN A 399 -2.25 35.33 51.46
CA GLN A 399 -2.12 36.13 52.70
C GLN A 399 -1.60 37.55 52.39
N ALA A 400 -2.15 38.54 53.08
CA ALA A 400 -2.01 39.97 52.82
C ALA A 400 -0.92 40.66 53.70
N MET A 401 -0.09 41.50 53.05
CA MET A 401 0.53 42.82 53.40
C MET A 401 1.18 43.06 54.80
N PRO A 402 2.11 44.05 55.04
CA PRO A 402 2.45 45.25 54.23
C PRO A 402 3.98 45.65 54.25
N PRO A 403 4.42 46.94 54.12
CA PRO A 403 5.42 47.35 53.12
C PRO A 403 6.81 47.73 53.68
N SER A 404 7.87 47.66 52.87
CA SER A 404 9.08 48.51 53.00
C SER A 404 10.08 48.29 51.86
N ALA A 405 10.47 49.39 51.22
CA ALA A 405 11.75 49.56 50.52
C ALA A 405 12.90 49.65 51.57
N PRO A 406 14.23 49.67 51.24
CA PRO A 406 14.84 50.03 49.94
C PRO A 406 16.11 49.25 49.48
N SER A 407 16.43 49.45 48.20
CA SER A 407 17.74 49.67 47.54
C SER A 407 18.96 48.73 47.67
N LEU A 408 19.54 48.47 46.49
CA LEU A 408 20.96 48.45 46.07
C LEU A 408 21.88 47.25 46.41
N SER A 409 22.32 46.54 45.37
CA SER A 409 23.69 46.52 44.80
C SER A 409 23.93 45.20 44.03
N THR A 410 24.09 45.24 42.70
CA THR A 410 25.34 45.29 41.94
C THR A 410 26.26 44.07 42.15
N THR A 411 26.30 43.14 41.18
CA THR A 411 27.56 42.71 40.55
C THR A 411 27.36 41.93 39.25
N SER A 412 27.81 42.56 38.15
CA SER A 412 28.58 42.02 37.03
C SER A 412 28.15 40.71 36.32
N ARG A 413 27.57 40.86 35.12
CA ARG A 413 27.88 39.99 33.98
C ARG A 413 28.48 40.81 32.84
N THR A 414 29.64 40.36 32.39
CA THR A 414 30.43 40.89 31.28
C THR A 414 29.68 40.75 29.94
N PRO A 415 29.79 41.71 29.00
CA PRO A 415 28.98 41.74 27.78
C PRO A 415 29.57 40.95 26.62
N ALA A 416 28.69 40.36 25.81
CA ALA A 416 28.99 39.92 24.45
C ALA A 416 29.28 41.14 23.54
N PRO A 417 30.15 41.00 22.52
CA PRO A 417 30.58 42.15 21.71
C PRO A 417 29.45 42.66 20.82
N ALA A 418 29.30 43.99 20.83
CA ALA A 418 28.38 44.75 20.00
C ALA A 418 28.82 44.75 18.53
N LEU A 419 27.83 44.69 17.63
CA LEU A 419 27.99 44.94 16.21
C LEU A 419 28.50 46.36 15.95
N ALA A 420 29.50 46.49 15.08
CA ALA A 420 29.91 47.75 14.46
C ALA A 420 29.01 48.06 13.24
N PRO A 421 28.80 49.36 12.90
CA PRO A 421 27.88 49.77 11.85
C PRO A 421 28.47 49.65 10.44
N ALA A 422 27.55 49.63 9.48
CA ALA A 422 27.73 49.48 8.05
C ALA A 422 28.73 50.47 7.44
N ASP A 423 29.61 49.96 6.56
CA ASP A 423 30.02 50.58 5.30
C ASP A 423 31.07 49.68 4.61
N ALA A 424 30.63 48.81 3.71
CA ALA A 424 31.47 48.28 2.63
C ALA A 424 30.57 47.67 1.56
N ALA A 425 30.65 48.24 0.36
CA ALA A 425 29.93 47.84 -0.84
C ALA A 425 29.90 46.31 -1.03
N ALA A 426 28.69 45.75 -1.04
CA ALA A 426 28.46 44.41 -1.55
C ALA A 426 28.86 44.39 -3.04
N PRO A 427 29.56 43.36 -3.52
CA PRO A 427 29.84 43.23 -4.95
C PRO A 427 28.51 43.02 -5.70
N PRO A 428 28.41 43.45 -6.97
CA PRO A 428 27.19 43.30 -7.74
C PRO A 428 26.84 41.81 -7.82
N LEU A 429 25.60 41.49 -7.45
CA LEU A 429 24.97 40.18 -7.61
C LEU A 429 25.12 39.76 -9.07
N THR A 430 26.07 38.88 -9.31
CA THR A 430 26.16 38.15 -10.58
C THR A 430 25.06 37.12 -10.55
N PHE A 431 24.04 37.32 -11.38
CA PHE A 431 23.05 36.30 -11.68
C PHE A 431 23.78 35.14 -12.37
N ALA A 432 24.22 34.17 -11.58
CA ALA A 432 24.49 32.85 -12.11
C ALA A 432 23.14 32.30 -12.58
N VAL A 433 22.96 32.27 -13.90
CA VAL A 433 21.91 31.51 -14.55
C VAL A 433 22.11 30.06 -14.09
N VAL A 434 21.34 29.63 -13.10
CA VAL A 434 21.21 28.21 -12.77
C VAL A 434 20.44 27.63 -13.94
N GLU A 435 21.16 26.90 -14.80
CA GLU A 435 20.57 26.12 -15.89
C GLU A 435 19.37 25.34 -15.35
N GLU A 436 18.25 25.37 -16.09
CA GLU A 436 17.10 24.54 -15.80
C GLU A 436 17.55 23.08 -15.77
N GLU A 437 17.77 22.53 -14.57
CA GLU A 437 18.00 21.11 -14.43
C GLU A 437 16.76 20.40 -14.97
N THR A 438 16.92 19.78 -16.15
CA THR A 438 15.87 19.02 -16.82
C THR A 438 15.23 18.03 -15.83
N VAL A 439 13.94 17.74 -15.99
CA VAL A 439 13.21 16.75 -15.17
C VAL A 439 13.99 15.43 -15.02
N LEU A 440 14.76 15.08 -16.05
CA LEU A 440 15.66 13.93 -16.06
C LEU A 440 16.84 14.06 -15.08
N ALA A 441 17.45 15.24 -14.94
CA ALA A 441 18.55 15.49 -14.01
C ALA A 441 18.10 15.30 -12.55
N ARG A 442 16.91 15.79 -12.20
CA ARG A 442 16.30 15.56 -10.87
C ARG A 442 15.98 14.09 -10.62
N LEU A 443 15.43 13.40 -11.61
CA LEU A 443 15.13 11.97 -11.52
C LEU A 443 16.37 11.11 -11.30
N ILE A 444 17.50 11.48 -11.90
CA ILE A 444 18.79 10.80 -11.75
C ILE A 444 19.40 11.11 -10.38
N ALA A 445 19.30 12.35 -9.91
CA ALA A 445 19.84 12.79 -8.62
C ALA A 445 19.13 12.12 -7.43
N GLU A 446 17.81 11.98 -7.50
CA GLU A 446 16.97 11.39 -6.44
C GLU A 446 16.77 9.87 -6.62
N ALA A 447 17.39 9.26 -7.64
CA ALA A 447 17.18 7.87 -7.98
C ALA A 447 17.60 6.91 -6.85
N PRO A 448 16.76 5.92 -6.48
CA PRO A 448 17.16 4.81 -5.62
C PRO A 448 18.08 3.86 -6.42
N TRP A 449 19.36 4.24 -6.55
CA TRP A 449 20.36 3.51 -7.34
C TRP A 449 20.49 2.03 -6.97
N GLY A 450 20.22 1.69 -5.70
CA GLY A 450 20.15 0.32 -5.22
C GLY A 450 19.10 -0.57 -5.92
N ARG A 451 18.03 0.02 -6.48
CA ARG A 451 17.03 -0.69 -7.31
C ARG A 451 17.29 -0.52 -8.81
N VAL A 452 17.78 0.64 -9.23
CA VAL A 452 17.98 0.97 -10.65
C VAL A 452 19.06 0.09 -11.29
N VAL A 453 20.24 -0.04 -10.65
CA VAL A 453 21.36 -0.82 -11.18
C VAL A 453 21.01 -2.30 -11.41
N PRO A 454 20.43 -3.04 -10.43
CA PRO A 454 20.01 -4.43 -10.65
C PRO A 454 18.89 -4.54 -11.70
N LEU A 455 17.96 -3.59 -11.76
CA LEU A 455 16.92 -3.55 -12.79
C LEU A 455 17.51 -3.39 -14.20
N MET A 456 18.46 -2.47 -14.40
CA MET A 456 19.14 -2.29 -15.68
C MET A 456 19.98 -3.52 -16.07
N SER A 457 20.64 -4.13 -15.09
CA SER A 457 21.36 -5.39 -15.29
C SER A 457 20.42 -6.51 -15.74
N LEU A 458 19.23 -6.59 -15.15
CA LEU A 458 18.19 -7.54 -15.55
C LEU A 458 17.71 -7.28 -16.99
N PHE A 459 17.50 -6.01 -17.38
CA PHE A 459 17.13 -5.67 -18.76
C PHE A 459 18.20 -6.07 -19.76
N GLY A 460 19.48 -5.83 -19.43
CA GLY A 460 20.61 -6.30 -20.24
C GLY A 460 20.62 -7.82 -20.39
N LEU A 461 20.42 -8.57 -19.30
CA LEU A 461 20.32 -10.02 -19.32
C LEU A 461 19.14 -10.54 -20.16
N VAL A 462 17.97 -9.91 -20.02
CA VAL A 462 16.76 -10.25 -20.80
C VAL A 462 17.00 -9.99 -22.29
N LEU A 463 17.54 -8.84 -22.65
CA LEU A 463 17.82 -8.50 -24.04
C LEU A 463 18.90 -9.42 -24.63
N PHE A 464 19.95 -9.73 -23.86
CA PHE A 464 20.97 -10.70 -24.26
C PHE A 464 20.36 -12.09 -24.50
N ALA A 465 19.51 -12.57 -23.60
CA ALA A 465 18.84 -13.87 -23.73
C ALA A 465 17.91 -13.91 -24.96
N PHE A 466 17.14 -12.84 -25.19
CA PHE A 466 16.27 -12.66 -26.36
C PHE A 466 17.06 -12.67 -27.67
N LEU A 467 18.12 -11.86 -27.78
CA LEU A 467 18.90 -11.73 -29.01
C LEU A 467 19.74 -12.97 -29.33
N ARG A 468 20.33 -13.62 -28.31
CA ARG A 468 21.15 -14.82 -28.50
C ARG A 468 20.33 -16.07 -28.82
N LYS A 469 19.02 -16.05 -28.56
CA LYS A 469 18.09 -17.16 -28.82
C LYS A 469 18.62 -18.50 -28.30
N ASN A 470 19.21 -18.46 -27.11
CA ASN A 470 19.79 -19.63 -26.45
C ASN A 470 18.89 -20.08 -25.28
N ALA A 471 18.59 -21.38 -25.22
CA ALA A 471 17.77 -21.95 -24.16
C ALA A 471 18.37 -21.71 -22.76
N ARG A 472 19.70 -21.81 -22.59
CA ARG A 472 20.34 -21.59 -21.29
C ARG A 472 20.20 -20.16 -20.81
N ALA A 473 20.54 -19.19 -21.67
CA ALA A 473 20.43 -17.77 -21.36
C ALA A 473 18.98 -17.36 -21.03
N ARG A 474 18.00 -17.93 -21.75
CA ARG A 474 16.57 -17.74 -21.44
C ARG A 474 16.23 -18.20 -20.02
N TRP A 475 16.63 -19.41 -19.62
CA TRP A 475 16.33 -19.91 -18.28
C TRP A 475 17.01 -19.10 -17.18
N VAL A 476 18.24 -18.62 -17.42
CA VAL A 476 18.94 -17.72 -16.50
C VAL A 476 18.17 -16.40 -16.37
N ALA A 477 17.73 -15.79 -17.47
CA ALA A 477 16.93 -14.57 -17.44
C ALA A 477 15.59 -14.78 -16.70
N LEU A 478 14.87 -15.87 -16.98
CA LEU A 478 13.60 -16.18 -16.32
C LEU A 478 13.78 -16.41 -14.80
N ALA A 479 14.84 -17.09 -14.40
CA ALA A 479 15.16 -17.30 -12.99
C ALA A 479 15.53 -15.98 -12.29
N ALA A 480 16.38 -15.17 -12.92
CA ALA A 480 16.76 -13.86 -12.41
C ALA A 480 15.54 -12.93 -12.27
N THR A 481 14.66 -12.89 -13.27
CA THR A 481 13.40 -12.15 -13.22
C THR A 481 12.49 -12.63 -12.10
N LEU A 482 12.30 -13.94 -11.94
CA LEU A 482 11.43 -14.50 -10.91
C LEU A 482 11.95 -14.20 -9.50
N VAL A 483 13.26 -14.33 -9.27
CA VAL A 483 13.87 -14.04 -7.97
C VAL A 483 13.87 -12.54 -7.69
N TYR A 484 14.35 -11.73 -8.64
CA TYR A 484 14.52 -10.30 -8.42
C TYR A 484 13.17 -9.55 -8.42
N LEU A 485 12.43 -9.54 -9.53
CA LEU A 485 11.15 -8.80 -9.61
C LEU A 485 10.02 -9.47 -8.84
N GLY A 486 10.08 -10.79 -8.67
CA GLY A 486 9.09 -11.52 -7.89
C GLY A 486 9.34 -11.41 -6.38
N PHE A 487 10.44 -12.00 -5.89
CA PHE A 487 10.64 -12.18 -4.45
C PHE A 487 11.45 -11.08 -3.75
N MET A 488 12.34 -10.38 -4.45
CA MET A 488 13.22 -9.37 -3.81
C MET A 488 12.64 -7.95 -3.87
N ASP A 489 12.28 -7.48 -5.07
CA ASP A 489 11.86 -6.11 -5.32
C ASP A 489 10.33 -5.96 -5.25
N GLY A 490 9.58 -6.93 -5.78
CA GLY A 490 8.12 -6.85 -5.86
C GLY A 490 7.60 -5.81 -6.86
N GLY A 491 8.48 -5.03 -7.51
CA GLY A 491 8.15 -4.03 -8.53
C GLY A 491 7.98 -4.67 -9.91
N PHE A 492 6.78 -5.15 -10.22
CA PHE A 492 6.42 -5.62 -11.55
C PHE A 492 5.29 -4.80 -12.16
N LEU A 493 5.27 -4.74 -13.50
CA LEU A 493 4.18 -4.09 -14.22
C LEU A 493 2.89 -4.88 -13.98
N SER A 494 1.83 -4.18 -13.57
CA SER A 494 0.52 -4.70 -13.17
C SER A 494 -0.60 -3.89 -13.84
N ILE A 495 -1.84 -4.35 -13.72
CA ILE A 495 -3.00 -3.59 -14.21
C ILE A 495 -3.19 -2.28 -13.44
N SER A 496 -2.81 -2.23 -12.16
CA SER A 496 -2.93 -1.02 -11.34
C SER A 496 -2.12 0.14 -11.93
N HIS A 497 -0.94 -0.12 -12.50
CA HIS A 497 -0.16 0.92 -13.18
C HIS A 497 -0.90 1.51 -14.38
N ILE A 498 -1.64 0.69 -15.14
CA ILE A 498 -2.45 1.18 -16.27
C ILE A 498 -3.62 2.02 -15.76
N ILE A 499 -4.29 1.57 -14.69
CA ILE A 499 -5.40 2.31 -14.06
C ILE A 499 -4.90 3.66 -13.53
N SER A 500 -3.81 3.67 -12.76
CA SER A 500 -3.20 4.89 -12.22
C SER A 500 -2.76 5.84 -13.33
N GLY A 501 -2.15 5.33 -14.41
CA GLY A 501 -1.81 6.16 -15.57
C GLY A 501 -3.02 6.73 -16.31
N PHE A 502 -4.17 6.05 -16.26
CA PHE A 502 -5.42 6.53 -16.84
C PHE A 502 -6.14 7.55 -15.96
N GLN A 503 -6.18 7.33 -14.64
CA GLN A 503 -6.85 8.20 -13.68
C GLN A 503 -6.05 9.44 -13.31
N VAL A 504 -4.74 9.28 -13.06
CA VAL A 504 -3.84 10.35 -12.57
C VAL A 504 -2.99 10.94 -13.70
N GLY A 505 -2.87 10.24 -14.84
CA GLY A 505 -2.11 10.67 -16.01
C GLY A 505 -0.66 10.16 -16.05
N PRO A 506 0.11 10.49 -17.10
CA PRO A 506 1.45 9.95 -17.33
C PRO A 506 2.50 10.40 -16.29
N ALA A 507 2.19 11.44 -15.50
CA ALA A 507 3.06 11.95 -14.44
C ALA A 507 3.37 10.90 -13.36
N VAL A 508 2.49 9.90 -13.15
CA VAL A 508 2.73 8.79 -12.21
C VAL A 508 4.02 8.04 -12.53
N TYR A 509 4.30 7.81 -13.82
CA TYR A 509 5.51 7.09 -14.24
C TYR A 509 6.76 7.96 -14.09
N LEU A 510 6.63 9.27 -14.21
CA LEU A 510 7.76 10.21 -14.15
C LEU A 510 8.24 10.49 -12.72
N ARG A 511 7.57 9.96 -11.69
CA ARG A 511 7.92 10.14 -10.27
C ARG A 511 8.73 8.99 -9.68
N ASP A 512 8.67 7.81 -10.30
CA ASP A 512 9.39 6.61 -9.87
C ASP A 512 10.29 6.12 -11.02
N LEU A 513 11.59 6.38 -10.90
CA LEU A 513 12.56 6.05 -11.95
C LEU A 513 12.58 4.53 -12.28
N PRO A 514 12.65 3.59 -11.31
CA PRO A 514 12.45 2.16 -11.58
C PRO A 514 11.18 1.83 -12.38
N LEU A 515 10.03 2.40 -12.00
CA LEU A 515 8.78 2.17 -12.73
C LEU A 515 8.84 2.75 -14.16
N LEU A 516 9.39 3.96 -14.32
CA LEU A 516 9.59 4.59 -15.63
C LEU A 516 10.44 3.71 -16.54
N LEU A 517 11.54 3.18 -16.02
CA LEU A 517 12.44 2.29 -16.74
C LEU A 517 11.73 0.99 -17.13
N LEU A 518 10.92 0.42 -16.23
CA LEU A 518 10.15 -0.80 -16.49
C LEU A 518 9.06 -0.60 -17.56
N VAL A 519 8.29 0.48 -17.48
CA VAL A 519 7.27 0.85 -18.45
C VAL A 519 7.92 1.18 -19.79
N GLY A 520 8.95 2.02 -19.79
CA GLY A 520 9.71 2.39 -20.98
C GLY A 520 10.29 1.17 -21.69
N PHE A 521 11.02 0.30 -20.98
CA PHE A 521 11.55 -0.95 -21.53
C PHE A 521 10.43 -1.84 -22.10
N THR A 522 9.30 -1.97 -21.39
CA THR A 522 8.16 -2.79 -21.83
C THR A 522 7.52 -2.23 -23.09
N LEU A 523 7.28 -0.92 -23.17
CA LEU A 523 6.68 -0.28 -24.34
C LEU A 523 7.63 -0.32 -25.54
N THR A 524 8.91 0.03 -25.35
CA THR A 524 9.92 -0.01 -26.42
C THR A 524 10.06 -1.42 -26.99
N THR A 525 10.21 -2.45 -26.13
CA THR A 525 10.31 -3.83 -26.62
C THR A 525 9.01 -4.33 -27.25
N THR A 526 7.84 -3.92 -26.74
CA THR A 526 6.53 -4.25 -27.31
C THR A 526 6.32 -3.64 -28.69
N PHE A 527 6.73 -2.40 -28.88
CA PHE A 527 6.65 -1.72 -30.16
C PHE A 527 7.65 -2.27 -31.19
N LEU A 528 8.87 -2.61 -30.76
CA LEU A 528 9.88 -3.14 -31.66
C LEU A 528 9.65 -4.60 -32.02
N TRP A 529 9.51 -5.50 -31.04
CA TRP A 529 9.44 -6.95 -31.26
C TRP A 529 8.15 -7.59 -30.78
N GLY A 530 7.21 -6.87 -30.17
CA GLY A 530 6.01 -7.44 -29.55
C GLY A 530 6.27 -7.80 -28.09
N ARG A 531 5.39 -8.59 -27.47
CA ARG A 531 5.35 -8.75 -26.00
C ARG A 531 6.50 -9.54 -25.37
N VAL A 532 7.73 -9.03 -25.47
CA VAL A 532 8.94 -9.60 -24.83
C VAL A 532 8.78 -9.62 -23.31
N PHE A 533 8.10 -8.63 -22.73
CA PHE A 533 7.76 -8.58 -21.30
C PHE A 533 7.11 -9.89 -20.83
N CYS A 534 6.01 -10.32 -21.44
CA CYS A 534 5.29 -11.54 -21.05
C CYS A 534 6.13 -12.83 -21.23
N GLY A 535 7.12 -12.79 -22.13
CA GLY A 535 7.98 -13.92 -22.47
C GLY A 535 9.25 -14.05 -21.63
N PHE A 536 9.75 -12.95 -21.07
CA PHE A 536 11.06 -12.89 -20.41
C PHE A 536 11.10 -12.08 -19.10
N LEU A 537 10.35 -10.97 -18.98
CA LEU A 537 10.45 -10.04 -17.85
C LEU A 537 9.31 -10.18 -16.82
N CYS A 538 8.20 -10.82 -17.19
CA CYS A 538 7.09 -11.05 -16.28
C CYS A 538 7.43 -12.20 -15.29
N PRO A 539 7.51 -11.95 -13.97
CA PRO A 539 7.82 -13.00 -12.99
C PRO A 539 6.74 -14.09 -12.97
N PHE A 540 5.48 -13.72 -13.15
CA PHE A 540 4.40 -14.70 -13.23
C PHE A 540 4.42 -15.54 -14.53
N GLY A 541 4.89 -14.96 -15.63
CA GLY A 541 5.15 -15.70 -16.86
C GLY A 541 6.28 -16.72 -16.70
N ALA A 542 7.33 -16.35 -15.96
CA ALA A 542 8.44 -17.24 -15.61
C ALA A 542 7.98 -18.39 -14.71
N LEU A 543 7.16 -18.09 -13.68
CA LEU A 543 6.60 -19.09 -12.77
C LEU A 543 5.76 -20.14 -13.51
N GLN A 544 4.90 -19.72 -14.44
CA GLN A 544 4.11 -20.67 -15.26
C GLN A 544 5.00 -21.55 -16.15
N GLU A 545 6.09 -21.01 -16.70
CA GLU A 545 7.02 -21.81 -17.53
C GLU A 545 7.80 -22.82 -16.68
N VAL A 546 8.16 -22.47 -15.44
CA VAL A 546 8.69 -23.43 -14.46
C VAL A 546 7.66 -24.52 -14.16
N LEU A 547 6.40 -24.15 -13.93
CA LEU A 547 5.32 -25.09 -13.66
C LEU A 547 5.10 -26.07 -14.82
N GLU A 548 5.12 -25.57 -16.06
CA GLU A 548 5.06 -26.41 -17.28
C GLU A 548 6.23 -27.39 -17.41
N ARG A 549 7.40 -27.03 -16.88
CA ARG A 549 8.60 -27.88 -16.90
C ARG A 549 8.52 -28.99 -15.85
N VAL A 550 7.99 -28.67 -14.67
CA VAL A 550 7.87 -29.57 -13.52
C VAL A 550 6.71 -30.54 -13.68
N VAL A 551 5.57 -30.07 -14.20
CA VAL A 551 4.37 -30.90 -14.38
C VAL A 551 4.57 -31.88 -15.54
N PRO A 552 4.29 -33.18 -15.34
CA PRO A 552 4.49 -34.18 -16.39
C PRO A 552 3.51 -33.98 -17.55
N ARG A 553 3.99 -34.17 -18.79
CA ARG A 553 3.21 -33.97 -20.02
C ARG A 553 1.90 -34.76 -20.11
N ARG A 554 1.76 -35.84 -19.34
CA ARG A 554 0.51 -36.63 -19.27
C ARG A 554 -0.66 -35.87 -18.64
N LEU A 555 -0.36 -34.92 -17.74
CA LEU A 555 -1.36 -34.11 -17.06
C LEU A 555 -1.67 -32.81 -17.83
N GLN A 556 -0.82 -32.47 -18.80
CA GLN A 556 -0.97 -31.27 -19.62
C GLN A 556 -1.97 -31.51 -20.75
N TRP A 557 -2.99 -30.66 -20.82
CA TRP A 557 -4.04 -30.71 -21.83
C TRP A 557 -3.84 -29.63 -22.89
N ASN A 558 -3.65 -30.06 -24.14
CA ASN A 558 -3.76 -29.19 -25.30
C ASN A 558 -5.23 -28.89 -25.63
N MET A 559 -5.66 -27.66 -25.33
CA MET A 559 -7.04 -27.22 -25.57
C MET A 559 -7.39 -27.19 -27.07
N PRO A 560 -8.57 -27.71 -27.48
CA PRO A 560 -9.05 -27.60 -28.85
C PRO A 560 -9.09 -26.16 -29.35
N GLN A 561 -8.74 -25.94 -30.62
CA GLN A 561 -8.57 -24.60 -31.20
C GLN A 561 -9.86 -23.76 -31.20
N LYS A 562 -11.03 -24.37 -31.38
CA LYS A 562 -12.31 -23.64 -31.33
C LYS A 562 -12.57 -23.01 -29.96
N ILE A 563 -12.34 -23.78 -28.88
CA ILE A 563 -12.50 -23.31 -27.50
C ILE A 563 -11.47 -22.22 -27.20
N HIS A 564 -10.22 -22.40 -27.67
CA HIS A 564 -9.18 -21.39 -27.54
C HIS A 564 -9.59 -20.04 -28.13
N ASP A 565 -10.11 -20.05 -29.36
CA ASP A 565 -10.45 -18.85 -30.11
C ASP A 565 -11.57 -18.04 -29.44
N GLN A 566 -12.47 -18.70 -28.70
CA GLN A 566 -13.51 -18.05 -27.92
C GLN A 566 -12.99 -17.60 -26.55
N ALA A 567 -12.35 -18.50 -25.81
CA ALA A 567 -11.91 -18.23 -24.44
C ALA A 567 -10.86 -17.12 -24.35
N ARG A 568 -10.08 -16.86 -25.41
CA ARG A 568 -9.11 -15.74 -25.44
C ARG A 568 -9.78 -14.35 -25.32
N TYR A 569 -11.07 -14.23 -25.61
CA TYR A 569 -11.78 -12.96 -25.47
C TYR A 569 -12.11 -12.62 -24.00
N ILE A 570 -12.06 -13.61 -23.09
CA ILE A 570 -12.34 -13.42 -21.67
C ILE A 570 -11.43 -12.35 -21.06
N LYS A 571 -10.11 -12.42 -21.27
CA LYS A 571 -9.16 -11.40 -20.77
C LYS A 571 -9.42 -9.99 -21.30
N TYR A 572 -9.98 -9.86 -22.51
CA TYR A 572 -10.35 -8.56 -23.08
C TYR A 572 -11.64 -8.03 -22.46
N GLY A 573 -12.59 -8.92 -22.14
CA GLY A 573 -13.76 -8.58 -21.32
C GLY A 573 -13.36 -8.13 -19.91
N ILE A 574 -12.43 -8.84 -19.26
CA ILE A 574 -11.88 -8.45 -17.94
C ILE A 574 -11.22 -7.08 -18.02
N LEU A 575 -10.34 -6.85 -19.01
CA LEU A 575 -9.71 -5.54 -19.21
C LEU A 575 -10.75 -4.44 -19.44
N GLY A 576 -11.73 -4.67 -20.31
CA GLY A 576 -12.81 -3.72 -20.58
C GLY A 576 -13.64 -3.40 -19.34
N GLY A 577 -13.97 -4.40 -18.53
CA GLY A 577 -14.67 -4.22 -17.25
C GLY A 577 -13.86 -3.41 -16.25
N ILE A 578 -12.57 -3.72 -16.09
CA ILE A 578 -11.67 -2.96 -15.20
C ILE A 578 -11.55 -1.50 -15.65
N LEU A 579 -11.39 -1.24 -16.95
CA LEU A 579 -11.32 0.12 -17.48
C LEU A 579 -12.66 0.86 -17.36
N ALA A 580 -13.79 0.18 -17.57
CA ALA A 580 -15.11 0.77 -17.39
C ALA A 580 -15.36 1.16 -15.92
N MET A 581 -14.96 0.33 -14.97
CA MET A 581 -15.04 0.67 -13.55
C MET A 581 -14.10 1.82 -13.19
N ALA A 582 -12.88 1.84 -13.73
CA ALA A 582 -11.94 2.94 -13.55
C ALA A 582 -12.49 4.28 -14.07
N LEU A 583 -13.28 4.25 -15.15
CA LEU A 583 -14.00 5.40 -15.72
C LEU A 583 -15.16 5.87 -14.84
N ILE A 584 -15.84 4.95 -14.16
CA ILE A 584 -17.00 5.24 -13.29
C ILE A 584 -16.54 5.74 -11.90
N GLN A 585 -15.23 5.84 -11.65
CA GLN A 585 -14.65 6.25 -10.36
C GLN A 585 -15.19 5.46 -9.17
N SER A 586 -15.45 4.16 -9.37
CA SER A 586 -15.87 3.29 -8.27
C SER A 586 -14.66 2.92 -7.40
N ASP A 587 -14.73 3.16 -6.09
CA ASP A 587 -13.69 2.78 -5.10
C ASP A 587 -13.53 1.26 -4.93
N LEU A 588 -14.31 0.46 -5.64
CA LEU A 588 -14.24 -0.99 -5.60
C LEU A 588 -12.94 -1.48 -6.26
N SER A 589 -11.95 -1.83 -5.43
CA SER A 589 -10.66 -2.42 -5.83
C SER A 589 -10.77 -3.86 -6.35
N ILE A 590 -11.64 -4.10 -7.34
CA ILE A 590 -11.89 -5.44 -7.92
C ILE A 590 -10.66 -5.96 -8.68
N TYR A 591 -9.79 -5.07 -9.17
CA TYR A 591 -8.61 -5.46 -9.94
C TYR A 591 -7.66 -6.41 -9.17
N GLN A 592 -7.63 -6.39 -7.83
CA GLN A 592 -6.79 -7.32 -7.05
C GLN A 592 -7.20 -8.79 -7.24
N TYR A 593 -8.47 -9.07 -7.52
CA TYR A 593 -8.98 -10.44 -7.70
C TYR A 593 -8.54 -11.02 -9.05
N PHE A 594 -8.33 -10.16 -10.05
CA PHE A 594 -7.87 -10.58 -11.38
C PHE A 594 -6.33 -10.66 -11.46
N GLU A 595 -5.62 -10.05 -10.52
CA GLU A 595 -4.16 -10.16 -10.40
C GLU A 595 -3.72 -10.69 -9.01
N PRO A 596 -4.11 -11.92 -8.61
CA PRO A 596 -3.83 -12.46 -7.27
C PRO A 596 -2.35 -12.78 -7.03
N PHE A 597 -1.43 -12.47 -7.96
CA PHE A 597 -0.02 -12.81 -7.88
C PHE A 597 0.75 -11.95 -6.90
N GLY A 598 0.26 -10.74 -6.60
CA GLY A 598 0.76 -9.97 -5.46
C GLY A 598 0.70 -10.79 -4.16
N THR A 599 -0.30 -11.66 -4.01
CA THR A 599 -0.43 -12.56 -2.84
C THR A 599 0.74 -13.52 -2.69
N LEU A 600 1.32 -14.01 -3.79
CA LEU A 600 2.45 -14.93 -3.77
C LEU A 600 3.74 -14.22 -3.32
N PHE A 601 3.96 -13.01 -3.80
CA PHE A 601 5.19 -12.26 -3.60
C PHE A 601 5.18 -11.41 -2.32
N PHE A 602 4.01 -10.91 -1.92
CA PHE A 602 3.82 -10.07 -0.72
C PHE A 602 3.15 -10.80 0.46
N LEU A 603 2.89 -12.11 0.34
CA LEU A 603 2.27 -12.96 1.36
C LEU A 603 1.01 -12.34 2.00
N SER A 604 -0.03 -12.15 1.18
CA SER A 604 -1.30 -11.59 1.67
C SER A 604 -1.96 -12.50 2.72
N PRO A 605 -2.56 -11.95 3.80
CA PRO A 605 -3.29 -12.75 4.79
C PRO A 605 -4.65 -13.25 4.30
N SER A 606 -5.13 -12.77 3.14
CA SER A 606 -6.45 -13.11 2.63
C SER A 606 -6.50 -14.55 2.08
N VAL A 607 -7.26 -15.42 2.74
CA VAL A 607 -7.52 -16.79 2.30
C VAL A 607 -8.18 -16.83 0.92
N VAL A 608 -9.03 -15.84 0.61
CA VAL A 608 -9.71 -15.73 -0.69
C VAL A 608 -8.69 -15.55 -1.82
N LEU A 609 -7.72 -14.64 -1.66
CA LEU A 609 -6.70 -14.39 -2.69
C LEU A 609 -5.76 -15.59 -2.88
N TRP A 610 -5.40 -16.28 -1.80
CA TRP A 610 -4.66 -17.55 -1.88
C TRP A 610 -5.44 -18.64 -2.62
N SER A 611 -6.76 -18.71 -2.39
CA SER A 611 -7.63 -19.68 -3.06
C SER A 611 -7.68 -19.41 -4.56
N ILE A 612 -7.88 -18.16 -4.97
CA ILE A 612 -7.88 -17.76 -6.39
C ILE A 612 -6.51 -18.05 -7.02
N LEU A 613 -5.42 -17.66 -6.36
CA LEU A 613 -4.05 -17.94 -6.83
C LEU A 613 -3.82 -19.44 -7.06
N LEU A 614 -4.19 -20.28 -6.08
CA LEU A 614 -4.02 -21.73 -6.18
C LEU A 614 -4.83 -22.31 -7.35
N ILE A 615 -6.08 -21.88 -7.52
CA ILE A 615 -6.92 -22.30 -8.66
C ILE A 615 -6.26 -21.94 -9.99
N LEU A 616 -5.74 -20.71 -10.12
CA LEU A 616 -5.08 -20.28 -11.35
C LEU A 616 -3.75 -21.00 -11.60
N LEU A 617 -2.98 -21.32 -10.55
CA LEU A 617 -1.77 -22.12 -10.66
C LEU A 617 -2.08 -23.55 -11.09
N VAL A 618 -3.08 -24.20 -10.48
CA VAL A 618 -3.53 -25.54 -10.89
C VAL A 618 -4.04 -25.53 -12.32
N ALA A 619 -4.82 -24.53 -12.72
CA ALA A 619 -5.25 -24.37 -14.10
C ALA A 619 -4.06 -24.19 -15.06
N SER A 620 -3.02 -23.46 -14.65
CA SER A 620 -1.79 -23.26 -15.44
C SER A 620 -0.88 -24.49 -15.48
N ALA A 621 -0.96 -25.39 -14.49
CA ALA A 621 -0.30 -26.68 -14.51
C ALA A 621 -0.95 -27.62 -15.54
N VAL A 622 -2.29 -27.62 -15.63
CA VAL A 622 -3.05 -28.46 -16.56
C VAL A 622 -3.03 -27.88 -17.98
N VAL A 623 -3.22 -26.58 -18.14
CA VAL A 623 -3.20 -25.90 -19.43
C VAL A 623 -2.01 -24.94 -19.46
N PRO A 624 -0.99 -25.18 -20.31
CA PRO A 624 0.17 -24.31 -20.43
C PRO A 624 -0.23 -22.84 -20.61
N ARG A 625 0.39 -21.97 -19.80
CA ARG A 625 0.14 -20.52 -19.71
C ARG A 625 -1.35 -20.12 -19.62
N PHE A 626 -2.18 -20.90 -18.90
CA PHE A 626 -3.63 -20.67 -18.80
C PHE A 626 -3.98 -19.21 -18.46
N TYR A 627 -3.36 -18.66 -17.42
CA TYR A 627 -3.65 -17.30 -16.97
C TYR A 627 -3.28 -16.25 -18.02
N CYS A 628 -2.08 -16.30 -18.59
CA CYS A 628 -1.63 -15.36 -19.62
C CYS A 628 -2.50 -15.40 -20.88
N ARG A 629 -3.13 -16.56 -21.16
CA ARG A 629 -3.94 -16.80 -22.34
C ARG A 629 -5.37 -16.31 -22.18
N TYR A 630 -5.97 -16.46 -21.00
CA TYR A 630 -7.41 -16.29 -20.81
C TYR A 630 -7.84 -15.27 -19.75
N VAL A 631 -6.99 -14.94 -18.78
CA VAL A 631 -7.40 -14.14 -17.61
C VAL A 631 -6.63 -12.82 -17.52
N CYS A 632 -5.35 -12.81 -17.86
CA CYS A 632 -4.44 -11.69 -17.63
C CYS A 632 -4.86 -10.37 -18.34
N PRO A 633 -5.31 -9.33 -17.59
CA PRO A 633 -5.74 -8.07 -18.19
C PRO A 633 -4.56 -7.26 -18.73
N LEU A 634 -3.42 -7.24 -18.03
CA LEU A 634 -2.18 -6.63 -18.54
C LEU A 634 -1.72 -7.29 -19.85
N GLY A 635 -1.82 -8.61 -19.94
CA GLY A 635 -1.49 -9.37 -21.15
C GLY A 635 -2.43 -9.04 -22.33
N ALA A 636 -3.69 -8.72 -22.05
CA ALA A 636 -4.65 -8.24 -23.04
C ALA A 636 -4.27 -6.83 -23.55
N ALA A 637 -3.94 -5.90 -22.65
CA ALA A 637 -3.52 -4.54 -22.98
C ALA A 637 -2.25 -4.54 -23.85
N LEU A 638 -1.21 -5.24 -23.42
CA LEU A 638 0.02 -5.41 -24.22
C LEU A 638 -0.24 -6.18 -25.52
N GLY A 639 -1.28 -7.03 -25.56
CA GLY A 639 -1.70 -7.74 -26.77
C GLY A 639 -2.23 -6.79 -27.84
N LEU A 640 -3.01 -5.78 -27.44
CA LEU A 640 -3.46 -4.71 -28.32
C LEU A 640 -2.27 -3.86 -28.79
N ALA A 641 -1.38 -3.46 -27.88
CA ALA A 641 -0.17 -2.69 -28.22
C ALA A 641 0.72 -3.44 -29.23
N SER A 642 0.81 -4.77 -29.15
CA SER A 642 1.61 -5.59 -30.07
C SER A 642 1.09 -5.66 -31.51
N LEU A 643 -0.08 -5.09 -31.80
CA LEU A 643 -0.54 -4.92 -33.19
C LEU A 643 0.33 -3.93 -33.97
N LEU A 644 0.88 -2.94 -33.27
CA LEU A 644 1.76 -1.90 -33.81
C LEU A 644 3.22 -2.35 -33.97
N THR A 645 3.52 -3.63 -33.71
CA THR A 645 4.90 -4.14 -33.72
C THR A 645 5.56 -4.05 -35.11
N LEU A 646 6.77 -3.47 -35.14
CA LEU A 646 7.60 -3.32 -36.34
C LEU A 646 8.23 -4.65 -36.80
N PHE A 647 8.94 -5.37 -35.93
CA PHE A 647 9.69 -6.58 -36.27
C PHE A 647 8.87 -7.86 -36.04
N ARG A 648 7.99 -8.17 -37.00
CA ARG A 648 7.15 -9.39 -36.98
C ARG A 648 7.95 -10.66 -37.31
N ILE A 649 7.58 -11.78 -36.67
CA ILE A 649 8.16 -13.11 -36.98
C ILE A 649 7.79 -13.48 -38.41
N LYS A 650 8.80 -13.57 -39.29
CA LYS A 650 8.61 -13.98 -40.68
C LYS A 650 8.40 -15.50 -40.76
N ARG A 651 7.53 -15.93 -41.67
CA ARG A 651 7.20 -17.34 -41.91
C ARG A 651 7.55 -17.70 -43.35
N VAL A 652 7.96 -18.94 -43.55
CA VAL A 652 8.40 -19.45 -44.85
C VAL A 652 7.29 -20.33 -45.47
N ALA A 653 7.30 -20.51 -46.79
CA ALA A 653 6.26 -21.25 -47.51
C ALA A 653 6.05 -22.69 -47.00
N GLN A 654 7.10 -23.28 -46.42
CA GLN A 654 7.11 -24.63 -45.84
C GLN A 654 6.25 -24.75 -44.56
N CYS A 655 5.85 -23.63 -43.94
CA CYS A 655 5.01 -23.62 -42.73
C CYS A 655 3.58 -24.15 -42.94
N THR A 656 3.15 -24.33 -44.19
CA THR A 656 1.87 -24.98 -44.52
C THR A 656 1.86 -26.47 -44.16
N ILE A 657 3.03 -27.13 -44.28
CA ILE A 657 3.21 -28.56 -44.03
C ILE A 657 3.85 -28.77 -42.65
N CYS A 658 4.85 -27.96 -42.30
CA CYS A 658 5.59 -28.09 -41.06
C CYS A 658 4.79 -27.54 -39.86
N LYS A 659 4.37 -28.44 -38.95
CA LYS A 659 3.60 -28.08 -37.74
C LYS A 659 4.43 -27.96 -36.45
N VAL A 660 5.77 -27.97 -36.54
CA VAL A 660 6.67 -27.95 -35.37
C VAL A 660 6.43 -26.76 -34.46
N CYS A 661 6.43 -25.54 -35.02
CA CYS A 661 6.18 -24.33 -34.24
C CYS A 661 4.75 -24.29 -33.68
N GLN A 662 3.76 -24.80 -34.43
CA GLN A 662 2.36 -24.86 -33.98
C GLN A 662 2.20 -25.80 -32.78
N GLN A 663 2.79 -26.99 -32.84
CA GLN A 663 2.71 -27.98 -31.75
C GLN A 663 3.49 -27.59 -30.50
N ARG A 664 4.48 -26.69 -30.63
CA ARG A 664 5.34 -26.24 -29.52
C ARG A 664 5.04 -24.83 -29.03
N CYS A 665 4.03 -24.16 -29.58
CA CYS A 665 3.63 -22.83 -29.13
C CYS A 665 2.86 -22.97 -27.81
N PRO A 666 3.37 -22.47 -26.66
CA PRO A 666 2.71 -22.63 -25.37
C PRO A 666 1.37 -21.88 -25.30
N THR A 667 1.25 -20.74 -25.99
CA THR A 667 0.03 -19.94 -26.00
C THR A 667 -0.98 -20.33 -27.08
N GLY A 668 -0.61 -21.21 -28.01
CA GLY A 668 -1.48 -21.59 -29.13
C GLY A 668 -1.61 -20.53 -30.25
N ALA A 669 -0.76 -19.50 -30.25
CA ALA A 669 -0.84 -18.37 -31.18
C ALA A 669 -0.53 -18.70 -32.67
N ILE A 670 0.00 -19.89 -32.97
CA ILE A 670 0.50 -20.24 -34.31
C ILE A 670 -0.45 -21.22 -35.00
N ARG A 671 -0.90 -20.88 -36.22
CA ARG A 671 -1.75 -21.70 -37.09
C ARG A 671 -1.11 -21.87 -38.47
N GLY A 672 -0.41 -22.97 -38.70
CA GLY A 672 0.33 -23.19 -39.95
C GLY A 672 1.25 -21.99 -40.27
N PRO A 673 1.03 -21.27 -41.38
CA PRO A 673 1.81 -20.08 -41.73
C PRO A 673 1.40 -18.83 -40.93
N ALA A 674 0.20 -18.75 -40.35
CA ALA A 674 -0.31 -17.56 -39.67
C ALA A 674 0.10 -17.53 -38.18
N ILE A 675 0.33 -16.32 -37.67
CA ILE A 675 0.60 -16.05 -36.25
C ILE A 675 -0.37 -14.99 -35.76
N ASP A 676 -1.11 -15.30 -34.70
CA ASP A 676 -1.93 -14.32 -33.99
C ASP A 676 -1.04 -13.52 -33.02
N PHE A 677 -0.65 -12.32 -33.43
CA PHE A 677 0.25 -11.47 -32.65
C PHE A 677 -0.35 -11.05 -31.30
N LYS A 678 -1.69 -10.93 -31.22
CA LYS A 678 -2.41 -10.65 -29.97
C LYS A 678 -2.29 -11.77 -28.94
N GLU A 679 -1.94 -12.98 -29.35
CA GLU A 679 -1.73 -14.16 -28.49
C GLU A 679 -0.25 -14.60 -28.39
N CYS A 680 0.61 -14.11 -29.28
CA CYS A 680 2.05 -14.35 -29.22
C CYS A 680 2.72 -13.58 -28.07
N VAL A 681 3.33 -14.29 -27.12
CA VAL A 681 4.07 -13.72 -25.98
C VAL A 681 5.57 -13.60 -26.23
N ARG A 682 6.02 -13.72 -27.50
CA ARG A 682 7.44 -13.61 -27.90
C ARG A 682 8.39 -14.37 -26.97
N CYS A 683 8.10 -15.65 -26.75
CA CYS A 683 8.93 -16.55 -25.93
C CYS A 683 10.08 -17.22 -26.71
N ASP A 684 10.21 -16.95 -28.01
CA ASP A 684 11.22 -17.50 -28.95
C ASP A 684 11.35 -19.01 -29.04
N ILE A 685 10.53 -19.81 -28.35
CA ILE A 685 10.57 -21.28 -28.41
C ILE A 685 10.49 -21.77 -29.86
N CYS A 686 9.64 -21.16 -30.68
CA CYS A 686 9.52 -21.49 -32.09
C CYS A 686 10.77 -21.16 -32.90
N GLU A 687 11.47 -20.05 -32.61
CA GLU A 687 12.69 -19.63 -33.29
C GLU A 687 13.89 -20.46 -32.87
N VAL A 688 14.03 -20.75 -31.57
CA VAL A 688 15.06 -21.64 -31.02
C VAL A 688 14.96 -23.03 -31.65
N LYS A 689 13.74 -23.56 -31.83
CA LYS A 689 13.54 -24.87 -32.49
C LYS A 689 13.97 -24.88 -33.96
N LEU A 690 13.77 -23.77 -34.67
CA LEU A 690 14.23 -23.62 -36.04
C LEU A 690 15.75 -23.53 -36.12
N LEU A 691 16.38 -22.73 -35.26
CA LEU A 691 17.85 -22.58 -35.19
C LEU A 691 18.55 -23.90 -34.84
N THR A 692 18.04 -24.61 -33.84
CA THR A 692 18.57 -25.91 -33.40
C THR A 692 18.17 -27.08 -34.31
N ARG A 693 17.36 -26.83 -35.35
CA ARG A 693 16.77 -27.84 -36.25
C ARG A 693 16.06 -28.98 -35.50
N ALA A 694 15.59 -28.71 -34.29
CA ALA A 694 15.01 -29.70 -33.41
C ALA A 694 13.53 -29.95 -33.78
N GLY A 695 13.25 -31.13 -34.33
CA GLY A 695 11.89 -31.53 -34.75
C GLY A 695 11.51 -31.12 -36.18
N VAL A 696 12.40 -30.45 -36.91
CA VAL A 696 12.21 -30.13 -38.34
C VAL A 696 12.38 -31.41 -39.17
N CYS A 697 11.62 -31.55 -40.27
CA CYS A 697 11.86 -32.64 -41.22
C CYS A 697 13.30 -32.50 -41.76
N ARG A 698 14.18 -33.46 -41.47
CA ARG A 698 15.60 -33.44 -41.89
C ARG A 698 15.80 -33.57 -43.41
N HIS A 699 14.73 -33.84 -44.15
CA HIS A 699 14.74 -34.07 -45.59
C HIS A 699 14.66 -32.75 -46.36
N SER A 700 15.25 -32.72 -47.54
CA SER A 700 15.13 -31.59 -48.45
C SER A 700 13.68 -31.40 -48.91
N MET A 701 13.26 -30.16 -49.19
CA MET A 701 11.90 -29.90 -49.65
C MET A 701 11.55 -30.57 -50.99
N ALA A 702 12.56 -30.87 -51.80
CA ALA A 702 12.41 -31.66 -53.02
C ALA A 702 11.93 -33.10 -52.68
N GLU A 703 12.54 -33.74 -51.69
CA GLU A 703 12.14 -35.09 -51.24
C GLU A 703 10.78 -35.12 -50.55
N VAL A 704 10.46 -34.09 -49.74
CA VAL A 704 9.18 -34.02 -49.01
C VAL A 704 8.00 -33.81 -49.96
N ARG A 705 8.13 -32.97 -50.99
CA ARG A 705 7.06 -32.74 -51.99
C ARG A 705 6.76 -33.99 -52.82
N VAL A 706 7.79 -34.77 -53.18
CA VAL A 706 7.61 -36.01 -53.96
C VAL A 706 6.85 -37.06 -53.14
N ARG A 707 7.13 -37.19 -51.84
CA ARG A 707 6.40 -38.10 -50.94
C ARG A 707 4.93 -37.70 -50.75
N LEU A 708 4.64 -36.40 -50.70
CA LEU A 708 3.27 -35.88 -50.59
C LEU A 708 2.46 -36.06 -51.88
N ARG A 709 3.06 -35.92 -53.07
CA ARG A 709 2.38 -36.25 -54.34
C ARG A 709 1.95 -37.72 -54.40
N ARG A 710 2.73 -38.63 -53.80
CA ARG A 710 2.40 -40.06 -53.73
C ARG A 710 1.33 -40.42 -52.69
N GLN A 711 0.95 -39.50 -51.80
CA GLN A 711 -0.04 -39.70 -50.74
C GLN A 711 -1.30 -38.84 -50.94
N GLN A 712 -1.61 -38.42 -52.17
CA GLN A 712 -2.98 -38.00 -52.45
C GLN A 712 -3.89 -39.22 -52.19
N PRO A 713 -4.87 -39.14 -51.28
CA PRO A 713 -5.87 -40.19 -51.19
C PRO A 713 -6.55 -40.24 -52.55
N VAL A 714 -6.61 -41.44 -53.13
CA VAL A 714 -7.54 -41.73 -54.22
C VAL A 714 -8.91 -41.42 -53.63
N LEU A 715 -9.45 -40.24 -53.96
CA LEU A 715 -10.86 -39.96 -53.73
C LEU A 715 -11.62 -41.09 -54.45
N PRO A 716 -12.48 -41.86 -53.78
CA PRO A 716 -13.29 -42.85 -54.49
C PRO A 716 -14.09 -42.11 -55.56
N ALA A 717 -13.96 -42.57 -56.80
CA ALA A 717 -14.69 -42.01 -57.90
C ALA A 717 -16.18 -42.37 -57.76
N ARG A 718 -17.01 -41.33 -57.86
CA ARG A 718 -18.49 -41.26 -57.88
C ARG A 718 -19.19 -41.30 -56.53
#